data_AF-A0A517L9S5-F1
#
_entry.id   AF-A0A517L9S5-F1
#
_cell.length_a   1.000
_cell.length_b   1.000
_cell.length_c   1.000
_cell.angle_alpha   90.00
_cell.angle_beta   90.00
_cell.angle_gamma   90.00
#
_symmetry.space_group_name_H-M   'P 1'
#
loop_
_entity.id
_entity.type
_entity.pdbx_description
1 polymer ?
#
loop_
_entity_poly.entity_id
_entity_poly.type
_entity_poly.pdbx_seq_one_letter_code
_entity_poly.pdbx_strand_id
1 'polypeptide(L)'
;MGGHAFSESFVDGGGNHYPALYCPRVPPAVYFAMLRILLEKLEPLFDHVAVPTEHPEKTSFGDIDALVCGPKDSLRFKRSMRELRWYIAEALGSRYHYVNRNGVGYYLLKVSKEVTDLAPVDDGQVPKGEQLGCNQEYWVQVDIELVDAPSQLEWRKFKTSHATLHNILKFGLRPAGFIFLNNGLHIKIPGEDRPFGPEAPKSPLIFLSNNVSQVLEFFQMSALVYGKEFETEKQYWRYATSAKHFSRERLTLGVDLDLKEESEAGDDSSLVHDVPEKVKSEKDREDRRDLLQRVCKGLDCEEKKWYSSIWNMLSTKEHGVDPEEKKSESEAAKSSLDGFRDYLATREAWTKFTDLWLPVHPQIGTTRPKVDDIFQGAMYFFGARERYYVQWNAYLGHRTDERFWSVVGEQLHNIKYTQLVTQEKVDAYTSQGKSLAESQELVIMDVGSEIFGRKNVEMLTSAKQFEKLSKWIHKKVNEAIKYLKMRVIFKASQGYAKTPVILDLPQADRTKHPKWLAESELGGRTEPELLDWIGLHGWPLWEDEKNRTLPDREAKTARDAYEKRVRAIAKDPIDKAILDKIRGRRAALIATFDKDLEELRCQEDELVSKQTHVHCWERKSPANSNCTATVVVVKEGCVEFQPE
;
A
#
# COMPACT_ATOMS: atom_id res chain seq x y z
N MET A 1 -24.10 -1.63 -14.51
CA MET A 1 -23.84 -1.69 -15.97
C MET A 1 -22.39 -1.31 -16.21
N GLY A 2 -21.68 -2.04 -17.09
CA GLY A 2 -20.30 -1.73 -17.54
C GLY A 2 -20.30 -0.97 -18.87
N GLY A 3 -19.14 -0.53 -19.37
CA GLY A 3 -19.01 0.20 -20.64
C GLY A 3 -19.11 1.73 -20.58
N HIS A 4 -18.95 2.35 -19.40
CA HIS A 4 -19.09 3.80 -19.22
C HIS A 4 -17.75 4.56 -19.11
N ALA A 5 -16.62 3.88 -19.29
CA ALA A 5 -15.30 4.49 -19.11
C ALA A 5 -15.04 5.66 -20.06
N PHE A 6 -15.73 5.69 -21.21
CA PHE A 6 -15.58 6.69 -22.26
C PHE A 6 -16.90 7.40 -22.63
N SER A 7 -17.97 7.17 -21.86
CA SER A 7 -19.27 7.81 -22.10
C SER A 7 -19.34 9.25 -21.61
N GLU A 8 -18.35 9.68 -20.83
CA GLU A 8 -18.17 11.05 -20.34
C GLU A 8 -16.80 11.57 -20.79
N SER A 9 -16.66 12.90 -20.84
CA SER A 9 -15.36 13.51 -21.07
C SER A 9 -14.43 13.25 -19.88
N PHE A 10 -13.15 13.01 -20.15
CA PHE A 10 -12.18 12.75 -19.08
C PHE A 10 -10.86 13.48 -19.33
N VAL A 11 -10.09 13.65 -18.26
CA VAL A 11 -8.74 14.23 -18.30
C VAL A 11 -7.75 13.17 -17.90
N ASP A 12 -6.73 12.92 -18.73
CA ASP A 12 -5.70 11.95 -18.40
C ASP A 12 -4.71 12.47 -17.33
N GLY A 13 -3.78 11.62 -16.89
CA GLY A 13 -2.73 12.00 -15.95
C GLY A 13 -1.74 13.06 -16.49
N GLY A 14 -1.76 13.34 -17.79
CA GLY A 14 -0.99 14.41 -18.45
C GLY A 14 -1.72 15.75 -18.55
N GLY A 15 -3.00 15.81 -18.13
CA GLY A 15 -3.84 17.00 -18.27
C GLY A 15 -4.49 17.15 -19.65
N ASN A 16 -4.43 16.13 -20.51
CA ASN A 16 -5.09 16.15 -21.81
C ASN A 16 -6.59 15.87 -21.63
N HIS A 17 -7.42 16.69 -22.25
CA HIS A 17 -8.88 16.55 -22.24
C HIS A 17 -9.32 15.67 -23.42
N TYR A 18 -10.13 14.66 -23.13
CA TYR A 18 -10.72 13.75 -24.11
C TYR A 18 -12.24 13.91 -24.11
N PRO A 19 -12.87 14.16 -25.26
CA PRO A 19 -14.33 14.22 -25.36
C PRO A 19 -14.96 12.84 -25.20
N ALA A 20 -16.22 12.81 -24.77
CA ALA A 20 -17.03 11.60 -24.72
C ALA A 20 -17.17 10.98 -26.13
N LEU A 21 -17.09 9.65 -26.21
CA LEU A 21 -17.30 8.91 -27.45
C LEU A 21 -18.56 8.05 -27.36
N TYR A 22 -19.21 7.83 -28.50
CA TYR A 22 -20.43 7.03 -28.57
C TYR A 22 -20.10 5.54 -28.36
N CYS A 23 -20.39 5.04 -27.16
CA CYS A 23 -20.15 3.66 -26.71
C CYS A 23 -21.48 2.99 -26.33
N PRO A 24 -22.34 2.66 -27.31
CA PRO A 24 -23.64 2.07 -27.02
C PRO A 24 -23.53 0.62 -26.56
N ARG A 25 -24.62 0.12 -25.99
CA ARG A 25 -24.76 -1.32 -25.69
C ARG A 25 -24.87 -2.10 -27.00
N VAL A 26 -23.96 -3.04 -27.24
CA VAL A 26 -23.89 -3.79 -28.51
C VAL A 26 -24.67 -5.11 -28.45
N PRO A 27 -25.29 -5.56 -29.56
CA PRO A 27 -25.97 -6.85 -29.64
C PRO A 27 -24.96 -8.03 -29.67
N PRO A 28 -25.39 -9.27 -29.38
CA PRO A 28 -24.50 -10.43 -29.29
C PRO A 28 -23.64 -10.66 -30.54
N ALA A 29 -24.20 -10.51 -31.74
CA ALA A 29 -23.47 -10.72 -32.99
C ALA A 29 -22.27 -9.75 -33.14
N VAL A 30 -22.46 -8.48 -32.79
CA VAL A 30 -21.42 -7.45 -32.79
C VAL A 30 -20.39 -7.74 -31.69
N TYR A 31 -20.86 -8.07 -30.48
CA TYR A 31 -19.98 -8.41 -29.35
C TYR A 31 -19.03 -9.56 -29.68
N PHE A 32 -19.54 -10.70 -30.17
CA PHE A 32 -18.71 -11.87 -30.48
C PHE A 32 -17.76 -11.62 -31.64
N ALA A 33 -18.16 -10.82 -32.64
CA ALA A 33 -17.27 -10.40 -33.71
C ALA A 33 -16.11 -9.53 -33.20
N MET A 34 -16.41 -8.55 -32.34
CA MET A 34 -15.38 -7.72 -31.70
C MET A 34 -14.49 -8.52 -30.74
N LEU A 35 -15.04 -9.48 -30.02
CA LEU A 35 -14.28 -10.38 -29.15
C LEU A 35 -13.26 -11.20 -29.95
N ARG A 36 -13.64 -11.72 -31.12
CA ARG A 36 -12.71 -12.43 -32.00
C ARG A 36 -11.58 -11.53 -32.48
N ILE A 37 -11.90 -10.30 -32.92
CA ILE A 37 -10.89 -9.30 -33.33
C ILE A 37 -9.93 -9.00 -32.17
N LEU A 38 -10.46 -8.88 -30.95
CA LEU A 38 -9.67 -8.65 -29.76
C LEU A 38 -8.69 -9.81 -29.50
N LEU A 39 -9.18 -11.05 -29.53
CA LEU A 39 -8.35 -12.24 -29.33
C LEU A 39 -7.24 -12.36 -30.38
N GLU A 40 -7.57 -12.19 -31.67
CA GLU A 40 -6.61 -12.22 -32.77
C GLU A 40 -5.46 -11.20 -32.60
N LYS A 41 -5.73 -10.09 -31.92
CA LYS A 41 -4.74 -9.04 -31.64
C LYS A 41 -3.96 -9.25 -30.34
N LEU A 42 -4.55 -9.87 -29.33
CA LEU A 42 -3.91 -10.11 -28.04
C LEU A 42 -3.06 -11.38 -28.01
N GLU A 43 -3.48 -12.44 -28.69
CA GLU A 43 -2.75 -13.72 -28.72
C GLU A 43 -1.31 -13.60 -29.26
N PRO A 44 -0.99 -12.73 -30.25
CA PRO A 44 0.40 -12.50 -30.65
C PRO A 44 1.26 -11.80 -29.60
N LEU A 45 0.63 -11.11 -28.63
CA LEU A 45 1.32 -10.28 -27.63
C LEU A 45 1.55 -11.04 -26.31
N PHE A 46 0.70 -12.01 -25.99
CA PHE A 46 0.71 -12.70 -24.70
C PHE A 46 0.75 -14.23 -24.87
N ASP A 47 1.38 -14.90 -23.92
CA ASP A 47 1.42 -16.35 -23.79
C ASP A 47 0.05 -16.89 -23.36
N HIS A 48 -0.70 -16.13 -22.57
CA HIS A 48 -2.04 -16.47 -22.13
C HIS A 48 -3.01 -15.30 -22.31
N VAL A 49 -4.13 -15.58 -22.97
CA VAL A 49 -5.28 -14.68 -23.09
C VAL A 49 -6.51 -15.46 -22.65
N ALA A 50 -7.29 -14.89 -21.74
CA ALA A 50 -8.52 -15.49 -21.24
C ALA A 50 -9.65 -14.46 -21.25
N VAL A 51 -10.84 -14.90 -21.62
CA VAL A 51 -12.05 -14.08 -21.64
C VAL A 51 -12.99 -14.66 -20.58
N PRO A 52 -13.49 -13.85 -19.65
CA PRO A 52 -14.49 -14.29 -18.67
C PRO A 52 -15.78 -14.72 -19.37
N THR A 53 -16.44 -15.75 -18.84
CA THR A 53 -17.74 -16.19 -19.38
C THR A 53 -18.81 -15.15 -19.05
N GLU A 54 -19.70 -14.86 -19.99
CA GLU A 54 -20.75 -13.85 -19.83
C GLU A 54 -21.93 -14.36 -19.01
N HIS A 55 -22.73 -13.44 -18.47
CA HIS A 55 -23.98 -13.79 -17.77
C HIS A 55 -25.01 -14.37 -18.76
N PRO A 56 -25.81 -15.38 -18.38
CA PRO A 56 -26.83 -15.96 -19.25
C PRO A 56 -27.91 -14.94 -19.65
N GLU A 57 -28.59 -15.21 -20.77
CA GLU A 57 -29.74 -14.44 -21.29
C GLU A 57 -29.46 -12.95 -21.58
N LYS A 58 -28.19 -12.54 -21.59
CA LYS A 58 -27.81 -11.15 -21.85
C LYS A 58 -28.10 -10.79 -23.31
N THR A 59 -28.99 -9.82 -23.52
CA THR A 59 -29.41 -9.39 -24.86
C THR A 59 -28.54 -8.28 -25.45
N SER A 60 -27.67 -7.66 -24.63
CA SER A 60 -26.71 -6.64 -25.05
C SER A 60 -25.47 -6.61 -24.15
N PHE A 61 -24.38 -6.00 -24.60
CA PHE A 61 -23.07 -5.94 -23.91
C PHE A 61 -22.55 -4.50 -23.89
N GLY A 62 -21.78 -4.11 -22.86
CA GLY A 62 -21.30 -2.72 -22.72
C GLY A 62 -19.80 -2.61 -22.95
N ASP A 63 -19.09 -3.61 -22.49
CA ASP A 63 -17.65 -3.76 -22.52
C ASP A 63 -17.28 -5.20 -22.91
N ILE A 64 -16.03 -5.40 -23.30
CA ILE A 64 -15.40 -6.70 -23.49
C ILE A 64 -14.28 -6.83 -22.46
N ASP A 65 -14.42 -7.76 -21.52
CA ASP A 65 -13.38 -8.05 -20.54
C ASP A 65 -12.37 -9.09 -21.09
N ALA A 66 -11.08 -8.83 -20.91
CA ALA A 66 -10.01 -9.76 -21.19
C ALA A 66 -8.97 -9.77 -20.08
N LEU A 67 -8.42 -10.95 -19.81
CA LEU A 67 -7.33 -11.18 -18.89
C LEU A 67 -6.13 -11.64 -19.71
N VAL A 68 -4.96 -11.03 -19.50
CA VAL A 68 -3.75 -11.43 -20.21
C VAL A 68 -2.59 -11.65 -19.25
N CYS A 69 -1.72 -12.61 -19.56
CA CYS A 69 -0.57 -12.96 -18.75
C CYS A 69 0.60 -13.43 -19.64
N GLY A 70 1.83 -13.20 -19.16
CA GLY A 70 3.05 -13.62 -19.85
C GLY A 70 3.26 -12.86 -21.16
N PRO A 71 3.69 -11.60 -21.13
CA PRO A 71 4.04 -10.90 -22.37
C PRO A 71 5.10 -11.69 -23.15
N LYS A 72 4.94 -11.79 -24.47
CA LYS A 72 5.88 -12.48 -25.39
C LYS A 72 7.16 -11.66 -25.59
N ASP A 73 8.21 -12.28 -26.13
CA ASP A 73 9.57 -11.71 -26.19
C ASP A 73 9.64 -10.29 -26.80
N SER A 74 8.75 -9.94 -27.73
CA SER A 74 8.61 -8.58 -28.30
C SER A 74 8.24 -7.52 -27.24
N LEU A 75 7.62 -7.94 -26.14
CA LEU A 75 7.14 -7.12 -25.03
C LEU A 75 7.89 -7.37 -23.71
N ARG A 76 8.64 -8.48 -23.57
CA ARG A 76 9.36 -8.83 -22.32
C ARG A 76 10.42 -7.82 -21.89
N PHE A 77 11.03 -7.12 -22.85
CA PHE A 77 12.09 -6.13 -22.57
C PHE A 77 11.56 -4.72 -22.24
N LYS A 78 10.24 -4.53 -22.21
CA LYS A 78 9.64 -3.23 -21.89
C LYS A 78 9.75 -2.97 -20.39
N ARG A 79 10.35 -1.84 -20.02
CA ARG A 79 10.84 -1.58 -18.66
C ARG A 79 9.77 -1.03 -17.73
N SER A 80 8.62 -0.60 -18.26
CA SER A 80 7.52 -0.07 -17.45
C SER A 80 6.13 -0.55 -17.89
N MET A 81 5.23 -0.62 -16.93
CA MET A 81 3.81 -0.92 -17.13
C MET A 81 3.13 0.03 -18.13
N ARG A 82 3.58 1.29 -18.16
CA ARG A 82 3.11 2.30 -19.10
C ARG A 82 3.46 1.96 -20.55
N GLU A 83 4.70 1.51 -20.80
CA GLU A 83 5.12 1.11 -22.15
C GLU A 83 4.33 -0.10 -22.64
N LEU A 84 4.16 -1.14 -21.80
CA LEU A 84 3.40 -2.33 -22.16
C LEU A 84 1.97 -1.96 -22.61
N ARG A 85 1.30 -1.08 -21.87
CA ARG A 85 -0.06 -0.61 -22.20
C ARG A 85 -0.13 0.20 -23.47
N TRP A 86 0.88 1.03 -23.74
CA TRP A 86 0.98 1.74 -25.01
C TRP A 86 1.05 0.76 -26.19
N TYR A 87 1.87 -0.30 -26.08
CA TYR A 87 1.95 -1.33 -27.12
C TYR A 87 0.63 -2.10 -27.30
N ILE A 88 -0.07 -2.40 -26.21
CA ILE A 88 -1.42 -2.99 -26.29
C ILE A 88 -2.34 -2.04 -27.06
N ALA A 89 -2.39 -0.75 -26.69
CA ALA A 89 -3.23 0.23 -27.38
C ALA A 89 -2.90 0.34 -28.88
N GLU A 90 -1.62 0.35 -29.24
CA GLU A 90 -1.15 0.40 -30.62
C GLU A 90 -1.58 -0.84 -31.41
N ALA A 91 -1.35 -2.04 -30.88
CA ALA A 91 -1.76 -3.29 -31.52
C ALA A 91 -3.29 -3.39 -31.68
N LEU A 92 -4.03 -2.93 -30.68
CA LEU A 92 -5.48 -2.85 -30.73
C LEU A 92 -5.99 -1.81 -31.74
N GLY A 93 -5.16 -0.86 -32.16
CA GLY A 93 -5.60 0.30 -32.94
C GLY A 93 -6.57 1.16 -32.13
N SER A 94 -6.34 1.23 -30.82
CA SER A 94 -7.23 1.89 -29.88
C SER A 94 -7.18 3.41 -30.07
N ARG A 95 -8.36 4.04 -30.10
CA ARG A 95 -8.46 5.50 -30.24
C ARG A 95 -8.03 6.19 -28.95
N TYR A 96 -8.59 5.76 -27.82
CA TYR A 96 -8.27 6.25 -26.48
C TYR A 96 -8.00 5.07 -25.56
N HIS A 97 -7.06 5.25 -24.65
CA HIS A 97 -6.80 4.30 -23.58
C HIS A 97 -6.40 5.01 -22.30
N TYR A 98 -6.78 4.45 -21.15
CA TYR A 98 -6.31 4.88 -19.84
C TYR A 98 -6.32 3.69 -18.85
N VAL A 99 -5.93 3.92 -17.61
CA VAL A 99 -5.85 2.88 -16.59
C VAL A 99 -6.45 3.38 -15.30
N ASN A 100 -7.24 2.53 -14.62
CA ASN A 100 -7.65 2.81 -13.26
C ASN A 100 -6.54 2.52 -12.23
N ARG A 101 -6.84 2.83 -10.97
CA ARG A 101 -5.96 2.57 -9.81
C ARG A 101 -5.71 1.07 -9.57
N ASN A 102 -6.61 0.20 -10.03
CA ASN A 102 -6.52 -1.25 -9.86
C ASN A 102 -5.69 -1.92 -10.97
N GLY A 103 -5.09 -1.13 -11.87
CA GLY A 103 -4.22 -1.63 -12.92
C GLY A 103 -4.93 -2.17 -14.16
N VAL A 104 -6.26 -2.13 -14.21
CA VAL A 104 -7.06 -2.49 -15.39
C VAL A 104 -6.92 -1.40 -16.44
N GLY A 105 -6.51 -1.78 -17.64
CA GLY A 105 -6.45 -0.88 -18.79
C GLY A 105 -7.78 -0.84 -19.53
N TYR A 106 -8.27 0.36 -19.82
CA TYR A 106 -9.45 0.62 -20.62
C TYR A 106 -9.00 1.04 -22.00
N TYR A 107 -9.55 0.42 -23.04
CA TYR A 107 -9.21 0.67 -24.44
C TYR A 107 -10.49 0.85 -25.22
N LEU A 108 -10.46 1.80 -26.16
CA LEU A 108 -11.61 2.06 -27.01
C LEU A 108 -11.31 1.69 -28.45
N LEU A 109 -12.09 0.76 -29.00
CA LEU A 109 -11.90 0.20 -30.35
C LEU A 109 -13.04 0.66 -31.25
N LYS A 110 -12.70 1.17 -32.44
CA LYS A 110 -13.71 1.53 -33.45
C LYS A 110 -14.29 0.25 -34.05
N VAL A 111 -15.61 0.18 -34.14
CA VAL A 111 -16.29 -0.95 -34.79
C VAL A 111 -16.28 -0.72 -36.30
N SER A 112 -15.82 -1.72 -37.06
CA SER A 112 -15.76 -1.63 -38.53
C SER A 112 -17.15 -1.80 -39.13
N LYS A 113 -17.35 -1.32 -40.36
CA LYS A 113 -18.65 -1.38 -41.03
C LYS A 113 -19.14 -2.82 -41.18
N GLU A 114 -18.23 -3.74 -41.47
CA GLU A 114 -18.53 -5.17 -41.63
C GLU A 114 -19.08 -5.77 -40.33
N VAL A 115 -18.63 -5.27 -39.17
CA VAL A 115 -19.13 -5.70 -37.87
C VAL A 115 -20.43 -4.98 -37.51
N THR A 116 -20.56 -3.69 -37.81
CA THR A 116 -21.81 -2.95 -37.57
C THR A 116 -22.98 -3.51 -38.39
N ASP A 117 -22.71 -4.05 -39.58
CA ASP A 117 -23.72 -4.63 -40.47
C ASP A 117 -24.27 -5.97 -39.95
N LEU A 118 -23.64 -6.60 -38.95
CA LEU A 118 -24.10 -7.88 -38.38
C LEU A 118 -25.41 -7.76 -37.61
N ALA A 119 -25.63 -6.63 -36.93
CA ALA A 119 -26.86 -6.36 -36.20
C ALA A 119 -26.98 -4.86 -35.87
N PRO A 120 -28.18 -4.28 -35.92
CA PRO A 120 -28.39 -2.90 -35.52
C PRO A 120 -28.13 -2.74 -34.03
N VAL A 121 -27.55 -1.60 -33.67
CA VAL A 121 -27.40 -1.19 -32.26
C VAL A 121 -28.63 -0.40 -31.85
N ASP A 122 -29.08 -0.62 -30.62
CA ASP A 122 -30.18 0.16 -30.05
C ASP A 122 -29.69 1.53 -29.57
N ASP A 123 -30.03 2.54 -30.36
CA ASP A 123 -30.44 3.94 -30.06
C ASP A 123 -30.91 4.34 -28.64
N GLY A 124 -30.97 3.45 -27.64
CA GLY A 124 -31.51 3.74 -26.30
C GLY A 124 -31.02 5.10 -25.76
N GLN A 125 -31.83 5.78 -24.94
CA GLN A 125 -31.69 7.22 -24.57
C GLN A 125 -30.31 7.64 -24.04
N VAL A 126 -29.31 7.75 -24.92
CA VAL A 126 -28.02 8.35 -24.58
C VAL A 126 -28.20 9.87 -24.65
N PRO A 127 -27.82 10.63 -23.61
CA PRO A 127 -27.94 12.08 -23.63
C PRO A 127 -27.20 12.66 -24.85
N LYS A 128 -27.94 13.35 -25.73
CA LYS A 128 -27.45 13.88 -27.02
C LYS A 128 -26.40 15.01 -26.93
N GLY A 129 -25.77 15.23 -25.78
CA GLY A 129 -24.79 16.30 -25.56
C GLY A 129 -23.35 15.84 -25.71
N GLU A 130 -22.53 16.58 -26.48
CA GLU A 130 -21.06 16.47 -26.64
C GLU A 130 -20.46 15.11 -27.07
N GLN A 131 -21.25 14.06 -27.27
CA GLN A 131 -20.77 12.76 -27.75
C GLN A 131 -20.39 12.78 -29.23
N LEU A 132 -19.24 12.19 -29.56
CA LEU A 132 -18.83 11.97 -30.95
C LEU A 132 -19.21 10.53 -31.38
N GLY A 133 -20.10 10.42 -32.37
CA GLY A 133 -20.49 9.15 -33.02
C GLY A 133 -21.99 9.02 -33.35
N CYS A 134 -22.39 7.89 -33.92
CA CYS A 134 -23.77 7.50 -34.20
C CYS A 134 -23.92 5.97 -34.35
N ASN A 135 -25.12 5.45 -34.59
CA ASN A 135 -25.35 4.02 -34.88
C ASN A 135 -24.52 3.43 -36.04
N GLN A 136 -24.01 4.28 -36.93
CA GLN A 136 -23.14 3.86 -38.05
C GLN A 136 -21.65 4.01 -37.73
N GLU A 137 -21.30 4.77 -36.68
CA GLU A 137 -19.92 5.01 -36.27
C GLU A 137 -19.87 5.08 -34.74
N TYR A 138 -19.55 3.94 -34.14
CA TYR A 138 -19.47 3.78 -32.70
C TYR A 138 -18.23 2.99 -32.28
N TRP A 139 -18.00 2.99 -30.97
CA TRP A 139 -16.87 2.32 -30.35
C TRP A 139 -17.34 1.29 -29.33
N VAL A 140 -16.49 0.28 -29.12
CA VAL A 140 -16.64 -0.70 -28.04
C VAL A 140 -15.51 -0.50 -27.04
N GLN A 141 -15.89 -0.47 -25.77
CA GLN A 141 -14.95 -0.46 -24.65
C GLN A 141 -14.40 -1.88 -24.45
N VAL A 142 -13.09 -1.96 -24.23
CA VAL A 142 -12.37 -3.19 -23.89
C VAL A 142 -11.60 -2.97 -22.60
N ASP A 143 -11.82 -3.86 -21.64
CA ASP A 143 -11.19 -3.84 -20.33
C ASP A 143 -10.16 -4.97 -20.29
N ILE A 144 -8.88 -4.63 -20.12
CA ILE A 144 -7.78 -5.60 -20.09
C ILE A 144 -7.12 -5.56 -18.72
N GLU A 145 -7.27 -6.64 -17.96
CA GLU A 145 -6.53 -6.87 -16.72
C GLU A 145 -5.22 -7.62 -17.03
N LEU A 146 -4.11 -7.06 -16.55
CA LEU A 146 -2.82 -7.73 -16.58
C LEU A 146 -2.70 -8.61 -15.34
N VAL A 147 -2.50 -9.91 -15.55
CA VAL A 147 -2.30 -10.88 -14.48
C VAL A 147 -0.82 -11.19 -14.37
N ASP A 148 -0.26 -11.04 -13.16
CA ASP A 148 1.19 -11.14 -12.94
C ASP A 148 1.74 -12.55 -13.16
N ALA A 149 0.96 -13.58 -12.79
CA ALA A 149 1.38 -14.97 -12.87
C ALA A 149 0.32 -15.84 -13.57
N PRO A 150 0.72 -16.76 -14.47
CA PRO A 150 -0.24 -17.64 -15.14
C PRO A 150 -1.08 -18.47 -14.17
N SER A 151 -0.50 -18.82 -13.01
CA SER A 151 -1.19 -19.55 -11.93
C SER A 151 -2.36 -18.78 -11.29
N GLN A 152 -2.46 -17.46 -11.49
CA GLN A 152 -3.57 -16.63 -11.01
C GLN A 152 -4.67 -16.43 -12.08
N LEU A 153 -4.40 -16.72 -13.35
CA LEU A 153 -5.30 -16.40 -14.46
C LEU A 153 -6.68 -17.05 -14.29
N GLU A 154 -6.71 -18.34 -13.97
CA GLU A 154 -7.95 -19.08 -13.73
C GLU A 154 -8.74 -18.53 -12.54
N TRP A 155 -8.06 -18.12 -11.47
CA TRP A 155 -8.71 -17.51 -10.31
C TRP A 155 -9.31 -16.14 -10.65
N ARG A 156 -8.57 -15.30 -11.38
CA ARG A 156 -9.07 -14.00 -11.86
C ARG A 156 -10.27 -14.17 -12.77
N LYS A 157 -10.19 -15.11 -13.73
CA LYS A 157 -11.30 -15.50 -14.60
C LYS A 157 -12.51 -15.94 -13.79
N PHE A 158 -12.32 -16.71 -12.73
CA PHE A 158 -13.41 -17.13 -11.85
C PHE A 158 -14.10 -15.97 -11.14
N LYS A 159 -13.35 -14.94 -10.71
CA LYS A 159 -13.96 -13.77 -10.07
C LYS A 159 -14.76 -12.90 -11.03
N THR A 160 -14.35 -12.82 -12.30
CA THR A 160 -14.97 -11.95 -13.31
C THR A 160 -16.04 -12.66 -14.14
N SER A 161 -15.98 -13.99 -14.25
CA SER A 161 -16.95 -14.77 -15.02
C SER A 161 -18.35 -14.74 -14.40
N HIS A 162 -19.34 -14.87 -15.26
CA HIS A 162 -20.78 -14.90 -14.97
C HIS A 162 -21.27 -13.64 -14.24
N ALA A 163 -20.59 -12.51 -14.42
CA ALA A 163 -20.88 -11.17 -13.90
C ALA A 163 -21.02 -11.03 -12.36
N THR A 164 -22.09 -11.56 -11.76
CA THR A 164 -22.40 -11.41 -10.32
C THR A 164 -22.10 -12.65 -9.50
N LEU A 165 -21.59 -13.73 -10.11
CA LEU A 165 -21.44 -15.03 -9.43
C LEU A 165 -20.52 -14.92 -8.22
N HIS A 166 -19.35 -14.33 -8.47
CA HIS A 166 -18.40 -14.03 -7.42
C HIS A 166 -19.01 -13.19 -6.31
N ASN A 167 -19.84 -12.19 -6.62
CA ASN A 167 -20.48 -11.36 -5.59
C ASN A 167 -21.49 -12.19 -4.78
N ILE A 168 -22.32 -13.01 -5.42
CA ILE A 168 -23.27 -13.88 -4.74
C ILE A 168 -22.53 -14.84 -3.79
N LEU A 169 -21.43 -15.45 -4.25
CA LEU A 169 -20.59 -16.32 -3.43
C LEU A 169 -19.85 -15.55 -2.33
N LYS A 170 -19.27 -14.39 -2.64
CA LYS A 170 -18.55 -13.51 -1.70
C LYS A 170 -19.44 -13.16 -0.52
N PHE A 171 -20.67 -12.70 -0.77
CA PHE A 171 -21.59 -12.32 0.30
C PHE A 171 -22.24 -13.54 0.96
N GLY A 172 -22.62 -14.55 0.18
CA GLY A 172 -23.28 -15.75 0.68
C GLY A 172 -22.40 -16.62 1.58
N LEU A 173 -21.09 -16.67 1.31
CA LEU A 173 -20.12 -17.47 2.09
C LEU A 173 -19.43 -16.65 3.19
N ARG A 174 -19.66 -15.34 3.25
CA ARG A 174 -19.06 -14.47 4.27
C ARG A 174 -19.44 -14.85 5.71
N PRO A 175 -20.71 -15.22 6.02
CA PRO A 175 -21.06 -15.70 7.37
C PRO A 175 -20.30 -16.95 7.82
N ALA A 176 -19.86 -17.77 6.86
CA ALA A 176 -19.03 -18.93 7.12
C ALA A 176 -17.53 -18.59 7.30
N GLY A 177 -17.15 -17.31 7.21
CA GLY A 177 -15.79 -16.84 7.43
C GLY A 177 -14.94 -16.73 6.15
N PHE A 178 -15.46 -17.08 4.99
CA PHE A 178 -14.70 -17.04 3.74
C PHE A 178 -14.53 -15.62 3.19
N ILE A 179 -13.38 -15.39 2.55
CA ILE A 179 -13.04 -14.15 1.86
C ILE A 179 -12.45 -14.50 0.51
N PHE A 180 -12.97 -13.89 -0.54
CA PHE A 180 -12.37 -13.96 -1.86
C PHE A 180 -11.49 -12.73 -2.04
N LEU A 181 -10.20 -12.94 -2.28
CA LEU A 181 -9.25 -11.89 -2.61
C LEU A 181 -8.74 -12.09 -4.04
N ASN A 182 -8.01 -11.11 -4.54
CA ASN A 182 -7.35 -11.12 -5.85
C ASN A 182 -6.43 -12.33 -6.08
N ASN A 183 -5.80 -12.83 -5.02
CA ASN A 183 -4.84 -13.93 -5.07
C ASN A 183 -5.43 -15.31 -4.74
N GLY A 184 -6.63 -15.40 -4.16
CA GLY A 184 -7.25 -16.70 -3.83
C GLY A 184 -8.39 -16.64 -2.80
N LEU A 185 -8.89 -17.81 -2.44
CA LEU A 185 -9.82 -18.00 -1.33
C LEU A 185 -9.06 -17.99 0.00
N HIS A 186 -9.61 -17.26 0.96
CA HIS A 186 -9.11 -17.17 2.33
C HIS A 186 -10.22 -17.47 3.32
N ILE A 187 -9.85 -17.76 4.56
CA ILE A 187 -10.77 -17.91 5.67
C ILE A 187 -10.31 -17.11 6.88
N LYS A 188 -11.26 -16.50 7.57
CA LYS A 188 -11.05 -15.82 8.86
C LYS A 188 -10.93 -16.86 9.97
N ILE A 189 -10.05 -16.59 10.92
CA ILE A 189 -9.96 -17.36 12.17
C ILE A 189 -11.24 -17.08 13.00
N PRO A 190 -11.98 -18.11 13.43
CA PRO A 190 -13.23 -17.96 14.20
C PRO A 190 -12.96 -17.71 15.70
N GLY A 191 -14.04 -17.45 16.46
CA GLY A 191 -14.02 -17.38 17.94
C GLY A 191 -14.25 -16.00 18.58
N GLU A 192 -14.53 -16.02 19.90
CA GLU A 192 -14.39 -14.91 20.86
C GLU A 192 -12.91 -14.62 21.17
N ASP A 193 -12.08 -15.66 21.06
CA ASP A 193 -10.60 -15.58 21.00
C ASP A 193 -10.10 -14.93 19.71
N ARG A 194 -11.00 -14.34 18.91
CA ARG A 194 -10.63 -13.23 18.03
C ARG A 194 -9.81 -12.29 18.91
N PRO A 195 -8.52 -12.08 18.61
CA PRO A 195 -7.69 -11.16 19.39
C PRO A 195 -8.04 -9.70 19.06
N PHE A 196 -9.32 -9.47 18.72
CA PHE A 196 -9.88 -8.26 18.20
C PHE A 196 -11.27 -8.04 18.80
N GLY A 197 -11.37 -7.09 19.73
CA GLY A 197 -12.63 -6.38 19.98
C GLY A 197 -13.03 -5.55 18.75
N PRO A 198 -14.17 -4.83 18.78
CA PRO A 198 -14.63 -4.01 17.65
C PRO A 198 -13.62 -2.94 17.18
N GLU A 199 -12.61 -2.62 17.98
CA GLU A 199 -11.59 -1.59 17.68
C GLU A 199 -10.24 -2.12 17.18
N ALA A 200 -10.05 -3.43 17.09
CA ALA A 200 -8.71 -4.00 16.91
C ALA A 200 -8.40 -4.32 15.42
N PRO A 201 -7.10 -4.34 15.03
CA PRO A 201 -6.68 -4.42 13.62
C PRO A 201 -7.14 -5.69 12.87
N LYS A 202 -7.03 -5.70 11.55
CA LYS A 202 -7.55 -6.74 10.64
C LYS A 202 -7.16 -8.15 11.09
N SER A 203 -8.13 -9.07 11.17
CA SER A 203 -7.82 -10.47 11.51
C SER A 203 -6.94 -11.12 10.45
N PRO A 204 -5.90 -11.88 10.82
CA PRO A 204 -5.06 -12.55 9.83
C PRO A 204 -5.93 -13.53 9.02
N LEU A 205 -5.74 -13.49 7.71
CA LEU A 205 -6.46 -14.31 6.75
C LEU A 205 -5.60 -15.50 6.37
N ILE A 206 -6.14 -16.70 6.53
CA ILE A 206 -5.42 -17.90 6.10
C ILE A 206 -5.74 -18.14 4.63
N PHE A 207 -4.72 -18.07 3.76
CA PHE A 207 -4.84 -18.47 2.36
C PHE A 207 -5.15 -19.97 2.29
N LEU A 208 -6.22 -20.31 1.59
CA LEU A 208 -6.64 -21.70 1.37
C LEU A 208 -6.11 -22.20 0.03
N SER A 209 -6.64 -21.65 -1.06
CA SER A 209 -6.31 -22.07 -2.43
C SER A 209 -6.71 -21.01 -3.45
N ASN A 210 -6.01 -20.97 -4.57
CA ASN A 210 -6.39 -20.26 -5.79
C ASN A 210 -6.79 -21.23 -6.91
N ASN A 211 -6.78 -22.54 -6.65
CA ASN A 211 -7.27 -23.55 -7.58
C ASN A 211 -8.80 -23.59 -7.55
N VAL A 212 -9.42 -23.11 -8.63
CA VAL A 212 -10.89 -22.99 -8.74
C VAL A 212 -11.58 -24.34 -8.58
N SER A 213 -11.06 -25.42 -9.17
CA SER A 213 -11.66 -26.75 -9.04
C SER A 213 -11.66 -27.24 -7.60
N GLN A 214 -10.55 -27.04 -6.89
CA GLN A 214 -10.42 -27.42 -5.48
C GLN A 214 -11.36 -26.58 -4.58
N VAL A 215 -11.53 -25.30 -4.88
CA VAL A 215 -12.47 -24.40 -4.19
C VAL A 215 -13.92 -24.83 -4.43
N LEU A 216 -14.29 -25.12 -5.69
CA LEU A 216 -15.63 -25.59 -6.03
C LEU A 216 -15.92 -26.95 -5.38
N GLU A 217 -14.96 -27.88 -5.37
CA GLU A 217 -15.09 -29.17 -4.69
C GLU A 217 -15.35 -29.01 -3.19
N PHE A 218 -14.60 -28.15 -2.51
CA PHE A 218 -14.81 -27.86 -1.09
C PHE A 218 -16.23 -27.36 -0.81
N PHE A 219 -16.73 -26.46 -1.67
CA PHE A 219 -18.09 -25.95 -1.59
C PHE A 219 -19.15 -26.90 -2.19
N GLN A 220 -18.77 -28.11 -2.60
CA GLN A 220 -19.65 -29.11 -3.22
C GLN A 220 -20.39 -28.59 -4.46
N MET A 221 -19.74 -27.69 -5.20
CA MET A 221 -20.22 -27.13 -6.45
C MET A 221 -19.61 -27.89 -7.63
N SER A 222 -20.40 -28.10 -8.69
CA SER A 222 -19.93 -28.83 -9.86
C SER A 222 -19.04 -27.95 -10.76
N ALA A 223 -17.74 -28.27 -10.79
CA ALA A 223 -16.79 -27.63 -11.72
C ALA A 223 -17.20 -27.82 -13.20
N LEU A 224 -17.85 -28.94 -13.54
CA LEU A 224 -18.37 -29.20 -14.88
C LEU A 224 -19.52 -28.25 -15.27
N VAL A 225 -20.34 -27.86 -14.29
CA VAL A 225 -21.43 -26.90 -14.52
C VAL A 225 -20.87 -25.49 -14.65
N TYR A 226 -19.94 -25.10 -13.77
CA TYR A 226 -19.28 -23.78 -13.86
C TYR A 226 -18.52 -23.57 -15.17
N GLY A 227 -17.86 -24.61 -15.70
CA GLY A 227 -17.11 -24.55 -16.95
C GLY A 227 -17.97 -24.41 -18.21
N LYS A 228 -19.30 -24.36 -18.08
CA LYS A 228 -20.24 -24.18 -19.19
C LYS A 228 -20.99 -22.86 -19.05
N GLU A 229 -21.50 -22.35 -20.17
CA GLU A 229 -22.49 -21.29 -20.15
C GLU A 229 -23.79 -21.80 -19.52
N PHE A 230 -24.43 -20.95 -18.71
CA PHE A 230 -25.76 -21.24 -18.18
C PHE A 230 -26.79 -20.94 -19.27
N GLU A 231 -27.82 -21.79 -19.40
CA GLU A 231 -28.88 -21.55 -20.38
C GLU A 231 -29.84 -20.45 -19.90
N THR A 232 -30.06 -20.37 -18.58
CA THR A 232 -31.03 -19.45 -17.99
C THR A 232 -30.52 -18.78 -16.72
N GLU A 233 -31.03 -17.58 -16.41
CA GLU A 233 -30.75 -16.90 -15.13
C GLU A 233 -31.11 -17.78 -13.92
N LYS A 234 -32.20 -18.55 -14.02
CA LYS A 234 -32.65 -19.47 -12.97
C LYS A 234 -31.66 -20.60 -12.71
N GLN A 235 -31.09 -21.20 -13.76
CA GLN A 235 -30.07 -22.24 -13.62
C GLN A 235 -28.82 -21.67 -12.96
N TYR A 236 -28.42 -20.46 -13.38
CA TYR A 236 -27.31 -19.71 -12.81
C TYR A 236 -27.50 -19.41 -11.31
N TRP A 237 -28.63 -18.87 -10.87
CA TRP A 237 -28.87 -18.59 -9.45
C TRP A 237 -28.98 -19.85 -8.60
N ARG A 238 -29.58 -20.92 -9.13
CA ARG A 238 -29.59 -22.24 -8.48
C ARG A 238 -28.16 -22.75 -8.28
N TYR A 239 -27.30 -22.59 -9.27
CA TYR A 239 -25.89 -22.96 -9.14
C TYR A 239 -25.18 -22.10 -8.10
N ALA A 240 -25.29 -20.77 -8.18
CA ALA A 240 -24.62 -19.83 -7.27
C ALA A 240 -24.94 -20.06 -5.79
N THR A 241 -26.17 -20.48 -5.50
CA THR A 241 -26.65 -20.73 -4.13
C THR A 241 -26.55 -22.19 -3.69
N SER A 242 -26.11 -23.10 -4.57
CA SER A 242 -25.88 -24.50 -4.22
C SER A 242 -24.63 -24.73 -3.36
N ALA A 243 -23.80 -23.70 -3.20
CA ALA A 243 -22.57 -23.78 -2.41
C ALA A 243 -22.85 -24.25 -0.98
N LYS A 244 -22.10 -25.25 -0.53
CA LYS A 244 -22.07 -25.65 0.86
C LYS A 244 -21.67 -24.46 1.73
N HIS A 245 -22.36 -24.28 2.85
CA HIS A 245 -22.19 -23.15 3.78
C HIS A 245 -22.71 -21.80 3.27
N PHE A 246 -23.42 -21.76 2.14
CA PHE A 246 -24.12 -20.56 1.68
C PHE A 246 -25.14 -20.10 2.73
N SER A 247 -25.14 -18.80 3.02
CA SER A 247 -26.07 -18.13 3.93
C SER A 247 -26.64 -16.87 3.28
N ARG A 248 -27.95 -16.65 3.43
CA ARG A 248 -28.61 -15.45 2.91
C ARG A 248 -28.43 -14.21 3.79
N GLU A 249 -27.85 -14.35 4.98
CA GLU A 249 -27.80 -13.32 6.03
C GLU A 249 -27.22 -11.99 5.55
N ARG A 250 -26.26 -12.00 4.62
CA ARG A 250 -25.63 -10.78 4.07
C ARG A 250 -26.16 -10.32 2.72
N LEU A 251 -27.13 -11.03 2.16
CA LEU A 251 -27.70 -10.77 0.84
C LEU A 251 -29.01 -9.97 0.90
N THR A 252 -29.70 -9.96 2.03
CA THR A 252 -30.93 -9.20 2.22
C THR A 252 -30.63 -7.72 2.51
N LEU A 253 -31.18 -6.82 1.70
CA LEU A 253 -31.12 -5.37 1.89
C LEU A 253 -31.69 -4.98 3.27
N GLY A 254 -30.98 -4.13 4.01
CA GLY A 254 -31.46 -3.56 5.28
C GLY A 254 -30.94 -4.20 6.57
N VAL A 255 -30.06 -5.22 6.51
CA VAL A 255 -29.35 -5.69 7.71
C VAL A 255 -28.03 -4.91 7.83
N ASP A 256 -28.03 -3.93 8.74
CA ASP A 256 -26.82 -3.27 9.23
C ASP A 256 -25.92 -4.33 9.85
N LEU A 257 -24.83 -4.66 9.16
CA LEU A 257 -23.78 -5.52 9.70
C LEU A 257 -22.55 -4.65 9.86
N ASP A 258 -22.31 -4.19 11.09
CA ASP A 258 -21.19 -3.36 11.57
C ASP A 258 -19.80 -4.04 11.38
N LEU A 259 -19.46 -4.41 10.15
CA LEU A 259 -18.16 -4.99 9.82
C LEU A 259 -17.57 -4.18 8.67
N LYS A 260 -16.74 -3.21 9.06
CA LYS A 260 -15.84 -2.44 8.18
C LYS A 260 -15.24 -3.40 7.14
N GLU A 261 -15.48 -3.14 5.85
CA GLU A 261 -14.79 -3.89 4.81
C GLU A 261 -13.30 -3.57 4.93
N GLU A 262 -12.52 -4.61 5.18
CA GLU A 262 -11.08 -4.53 5.17
C GLU A 262 -10.65 -4.47 3.70
N SER A 263 -10.33 -3.26 3.25
CA SER A 263 -9.85 -2.96 1.89
C SER A 263 -8.86 -4.01 1.38
N GLU A 264 -9.00 -4.35 0.09
CA GLU A 264 -8.15 -5.24 -0.71
C GLU A 264 -6.69 -4.74 -0.88
N ALA A 265 -6.25 -3.77 -0.07
CA ALA A 265 -4.94 -3.11 -0.13
C ALA A 265 -3.80 -3.96 0.47
N GLY A 266 -3.86 -5.28 0.32
CA GLY A 266 -2.83 -6.23 0.75
C GLY A 266 -1.90 -6.67 -0.38
N ASP A 267 -1.72 -5.85 -1.42
CA ASP A 267 -0.81 -6.15 -2.53
C ASP A 267 0.50 -5.37 -2.37
N ASP A 268 1.48 -6.02 -1.76
CA ASP A 268 2.86 -5.55 -1.65
C ASP A 268 3.60 -5.85 -2.97
N SER A 269 3.32 -5.05 -4.00
CA SER A 269 4.22 -4.92 -5.15
C SER A 269 5.06 -3.65 -4.97
N SER A 270 6.27 -3.86 -4.45
CA SER A 270 7.28 -2.82 -4.31
C SER A 270 7.82 -2.39 -5.67
N LEU A 271 7.18 -1.40 -6.30
CA LEU A 271 7.83 -0.55 -7.31
C LEU A 271 7.52 0.93 -7.04
N VAL A 272 8.56 1.62 -6.60
CA VAL A 272 8.61 3.05 -6.31
C VAL A 272 8.30 3.85 -7.57
N HIS A 273 7.15 4.52 -7.59
CA HIS A 273 6.97 5.73 -8.38
C HIS A 273 6.34 6.83 -7.52
N ASP A 274 7.15 7.84 -7.24
CA ASP A 274 6.73 9.12 -6.66
C ASP A 274 5.69 9.79 -7.57
N VAL A 275 4.45 9.89 -7.07
CA VAL A 275 3.47 10.88 -7.54
C VAL A 275 3.00 11.68 -6.32
N PRO A 276 2.91 13.03 -6.40
CA PRO A 276 2.70 13.85 -5.23
C PRO A 276 1.26 13.75 -4.75
N GLU A 277 1.11 13.32 -3.50
CA GLU A 277 -0.15 13.30 -2.76
C GLU A 277 -0.72 14.73 -2.66
N LYS A 278 -1.82 14.98 -3.37
CA LYS A 278 -2.67 16.17 -3.19
C LYS A 278 -3.89 15.77 -2.37
N VAL A 279 -3.76 15.89 -1.05
CA VAL A 279 -4.87 16.27 -0.16
C VAL A 279 -4.30 17.29 0.81
N LYS A 280 -4.61 18.57 0.57
CA LYS A 280 -4.20 19.67 1.44
C LYS A 280 -5.14 19.71 2.63
N SER A 281 -4.61 19.46 3.82
CA SER A 281 -5.32 19.45 5.10
C SER A 281 -5.75 20.84 5.54
N GLU A 282 -6.70 20.89 6.49
CA GLU A 282 -7.18 22.05 7.28
C GLU A 282 -6.10 23.08 7.61
N LYS A 283 -4.87 22.61 7.81
CA LYS A 283 -3.69 23.41 8.14
C LYS A 283 -3.29 24.40 7.03
N ASP A 284 -3.44 24.02 5.75
CA ASP A 284 -3.20 24.90 4.61
C ASP A 284 -4.28 26.01 4.52
N ARG A 285 -5.49 25.77 5.06
CA ARG A 285 -6.55 26.79 5.19
C ARG A 285 -6.26 27.76 6.33
N GLU A 286 -5.76 27.27 7.45
CA GLU A 286 -5.43 28.09 8.62
C GLU A 286 -4.17 28.94 8.38
N ASP A 287 -3.16 28.39 7.69
CA ASP A 287 -1.98 29.15 7.27
C ASP A 287 -2.34 30.21 6.21
N ARG A 288 -3.31 29.95 5.32
CA ARG A 288 -3.86 30.98 4.41
C ARG A 288 -4.64 32.07 5.16
N ARG A 289 -5.34 31.73 6.24
CA ARG A 289 -6.06 32.67 7.10
C ARG A 289 -5.10 33.60 7.82
N ASP A 290 -4.01 33.07 8.37
CA ASP A 290 -2.97 33.87 9.04
C ASP A 290 -2.20 34.73 8.03
N LEU A 291 -1.92 34.21 6.83
CA LEU A 291 -1.30 34.97 5.75
C LEU A 291 -2.18 36.14 5.28
N LEU A 292 -3.48 35.91 5.10
CA LEU A 292 -4.45 36.96 4.73
C LEU A 292 -4.61 38.01 5.84
N GLN A 293 -4.67 37.60 7.11
CA GLN A 293 -4.71 38.54 8.23
C GLN A 293 -3.43 39.38 8.36
N ARG A 294 -2.27 38.84 7.99
CA ARG A 294 -1.01 39.60 7.93
C ARG A 294 -0.97 40.58 6.77
N VAL A 295 -1.47 40.20 5.59
CA VAL A 295 -1.56 41.10 4.41
C VAL A 295 -2.54 42.24 4.68
N CYS A 296 -3.66 41.99 5.35
CA CYS A 296 -4.65 43.02 5.68
C CYS A 296 -4.20 44.05 6.73
N LYS A 297 -3.08 43.82 7.45
CA LYS A 297 -2.58 44.79 8.45
C LYS A 297 -1.96 46.05 7.84
N GLY A 298 -1.72 46.09 6.52
CA GLY A 298 -1.14 47.25 5.82
C GLY A 298 -2.06 48.00 4.86
N LEU A 299 -3.28 47.52 4.61
CA LEU A 299 -4.18 48.08 3.59
C LEU A 299 -5.09 49.19 4.14
N ASP A 300 -5.52 50.11 3.29
CA ASP A 300 -6.43 51.20 3.68
C ASP A 300 -7.88 50.72 3.88
N CYS A 301 -8.75 51.63 4.31
CA CYS A 301 -10.11 51.29 4.73
C CYS A 301 -11.06 50.91 3.58
N GLU A 302 -10.76 51.26 2.32
CA GLU A 302 -11.58 50.88 1.17
C GLU A 302 -11.18 49.50 0.63
N GLU A 303 -9.89 49.18 0.59
CA GLU A 303 -9.41 47.85 0.19
C GLU A 303 -9.81 46.77 1.20
N LYS A 304 -9.82 47.11 2.51
CA LYS A 304 -10.35 46.23 3.56
C LYS A 304 -11.84 45.92 3.41
N LYS A 305 -12.64 46.87 2.91
CA LYS A 305 -14.07 46.67 2.67
C LYS A 305 -14.32 45.74 1.48
N TRP A 306 -13.52 45.86 0.41
CA TRP A 306 -13.61 44.99 -0.76
C TRP A 306 -13.26 43.52 -0.41
N TYR A 307 -12.16 43.29 0.31
CA TYR A 307 -11.76 41.93 0.74
C TYR A 307 -12.72 41.32 1.77
N SER A 308 -13.26 42.13 2.69
CA SER A 308 -14.24 41.65 3.67
C SER A 308 -15.59 41.29 3.01
N SER A 309 -15.94 41.91 1.88
CA SER A 309 -17.14 41.60 1.11
C SER A 309 -17.01 40.25 0.37
N ILE A 310 -15.86 39.97 -0.24
CA ILE A 310 -15.55 38.66 -0.85
C ILE A 310 -15.52 37.55 0.21
N TRP A 311 -14.96 37.82 1.39
CA TRP A 311 -14.95 36.86 2.50
C TRP A 311 -16.35 36.53 3.00
N ASN A 312 -17.21 37.52 3.25
CA ASN A 312 -18.60 37.31 3.69
C ASN A 312 -19.46 36.57 2.65
N MET A 313 -19.12 36.69 1.36
CA MET A 313 -19.75 35.93 0.28
C MET A 313 -19.32 34.45 0.27
N LEU A 314 -18.15 34.13 0.82
CA LEU A 314 -17.61 32.76 0.92
C LEU A 314 -17.90 32.09 2.27
N SER A 315 -18.15 32.85 3.34
CA SER A 315 -18.33 32.33 4.71
C SER A 315 -19.79 32.21 5.16
N THR A 316 -20.76 32.45 4.28
CA THR A 316 -22.21 32.30 4.56
C THR A 316 -22.78 30.92 4.23
N LYS A 317 -21.93 29.97 3.79
CA LYS A 317 -22.28 28.55 3.87
C LYS A 317 -21.50 27.91 5.01
N GLU A 318 -22.27 27.24 5.88
CA GLU A 318 -21.87 26.27 6.89
C GLU A 318 -21.65 26.81 8.32
N HIS A 319 -22.69 26.62 9.13
CA HIS A 319 -22.64 26.50 10.59
C HIS A 319 -22.43 25.03 10.99
N GLY A 320 -21.65 24.84 12.06
CA GLY A 320 -21.74 23.67 12.96
C GLY A 320 -20.63 22.64 12.78
N VAL A 321 -19.74 22.51 13.78
CA VAL A 321 -19.00 21.26 13.98
C VAL A 321 -19.58 20.59 15.22
N ASP A 322 -20.36 19.56 14.92
CA ASP A 322 -21.04 18.59 15.77
C ASP A 322 -20.02 17.52 16.23
N PRO A 323 -20.28 16.72 17.29
CA PRO A 323 -19.42 15.62 17.74
C PRO A 323 -19.19 14.48 16.72
N GLU A 324 -19.63 14.64 15.46
CA GLU A 324 -19.53 13.68 14.35
C GLU A 324 -18.10 13.49 13.81
N GLU A 325 -17.11 14.26 14.25
CA GLU A 325 -15.77 14.18 13.67
C GLU A 325 -15.04 12.86 14.01
N LYS A 326 -15.40 12.19 15.12
CA LYS A 326 -15.01 10.78 15.40
C LYS A 326 -15.91 9.75 14.70
N LYS A 327 -17.09 10.15 14.25
CA LYS A 327 -18.01 9.36 13.43
C LYS A 327 -17.50 9.29 11.98
N SER A 328 -16.80 10.34 11.51
CA SER A 328 -16.32 10.51 10.14
C SER A 328 -15.38 9.40 9.60
N GLU A 329 -14.49 8.83 10.41
CA GLU A 329 -13.65 7.69 9.96
C GLU A 329 -14.43 6.37 9.93
N SER A 330 -15.44 6.23 10.80
CA SER A 330 -16.38 5.11 10.76
C SER A 330 -17.39 5.24 9.62
N GLU A 331 -17.82 6.47 9.31
CA GLU A 331 -18.74 6.83 8.24
C GLU A 331 -18.07 6.79 6.87
N ALA A 332 -16.78 7.10 6.76
CA ALA A 332 -16.00 6.89 5.54
C ALA A 332 -15.84 5.38 5.21
N ALA A 333 -15.73 4.53 6.23
CA ALA A 333 -15.71 3.07 6.06
C ALA A 333 -17.11 2.49 5.79
N LYS A 334 -18.17 3.03 6.42
CA LYS A 334 -19.58 2.70 6.10
C LYS A 334 -19.94 3.13 4.68
N SER A 335 -19.52 4.33 4.27
CA SER A 335 -19.65 4.89 2.92
C SER A 335 -19.05 4.01 1.82
N SER A 336 -17.97 3.27 2.09
CA SER A 336 -17.37 2.33 1.12
C SER A 336 -18.22 1.07 0.95
N LEU A 337 -18.76 0.51 2.03
CA LEU A 337 -19.58 -0.70 1.98
C LEU A 337 -20.96 -0.39 1.37
N ASP A 338 -21.54 0.74 1.79
CA ASP A 338 -22.78 1.27 1.25
C ASP A 338 -22.60 1.65 -0.22
N GLY A 339 -21.48 2.29 -0.59
CA GLY A 339 -21.18 2.60 -1.99
C GLY A 339 -21.05 1.36 -2.89
N PHE A 340 -20.46 0.26 -2.40
CA PHE A 340 -20.39 -0.99 -3.19
C PHE A 340 -21.72 -1.74 -3.22
N ARG A 341 -22.50 -1.71 -2.14
CA ARG A 341 -23.86 -2.29 -2.10
C ARG A 341 -24.82 -1.51 -2.99
N ASP A 342 -24.77 -0.19 -2.95
CA ASP A 342 -25.51 0.72 -3.83
C ASP A 342 -25.12 0.46 -5.29
N TYR A 343 -23.81 0.31 -5.55
CA TYR A 343 -23.32 -0.08 -6.87
C TYR A 343 -23.92 -1.41 -7.35
N LEU A 344 -23.97 -2.44 -6.50
CA LEU A 344 -24.61 -3.70 -6.87
C LEU A 344 -26.13 -3.58 -7.02
N ALA A 345 -26.78 -2.76 -6.19
CA ALA A 345 -28.22 -2.50 -6.28
C ALA A 345 -28.61 -1.83 -7.61
N THR A 346 -27.68 -1.10 -8.26
CA THR A 346 -27.91 -0.58 -9.63
C THR A 346 -27.83 -1.66 -10.73
N ARG A 347 -27.37 -2.88 -10.41
CA ARG A 347 -27.24 -3.96 -11.39
C ARG A 347 -28.50 -4.82 -11.41
N GLU A 348 -29.20 -4.79 -12.53
CA GLU A 348 -30.44 -5.56 -12.77
C GLU A 348 -30.34 -7.03 -12.33
N ALA A 349 -29.27 -7.74 -12.70
CA ALA A 349 -29.10 -9.15 -12.33
C ALA A 349 -28.99 -9.38 -10.81
N TRP A 350 -28.43 -8.41 -10.08
CA TRP A 350 -28.35 -8.47 -8.61
C TRP A 350 -29.73 -8.24 -7.99
N THR A 351 -30.44 -7.21 -8.44
CA THR A 351 -31.81 -6.90 -7.99
C THR A 351 -32.77 -8.05 -8.27
N LYS A 352 -32.74 -8.66 -9.47
CA LYS A 352 -33.54 -9.86 -9.78
C LYS A 352 -33.21 -11.01 -8.82
N PHE A 353 -31.94 -11.21 -8.50
CA PHE A 353 -31.53 -12.25 -7.57
C PHE A 353 -32.03 -11.98 -6.14
N THR A 354 -31.80 -10.78 -5.61
CA THR A 354 -32.13 -10.45 -4.20
C THR A 354 -33.61 -10.23 -3.97
N ASP A 355 -34.30 -9.58 -4.91
CA ASP A 355 -35.66 -9.04 -4.68
C ASP A 355 -36.74 -9.92 -5.30
N LEU A 356 -36.40 -10.74 -6.31
CA LEU A 356 -37.35 -11.65 -6.95
C LEU A 356 -37.05 -13.11 -6.64
N TRP A 357 -35.79 -13.55 -6.78
CA TRP A 357 -35.47 -14.97 -6.69
C TRP A 357 -35.33 -15.48 -5.25
N LEU A 358 -34.59 -14.78 -4.37
CA LEU A 358 -34.42 -15.18 -2.96
C LEU A 358 -35.73 -15.25 -2.16
N PRO A 359 -36.70 -14.33 -2.32
CA PRO A 359 -37.99 -14.39 -1.62
C PRO A 359 -38.85 -15.59 -2.04
N VAL A 360 -38.76 -16.02 -3.30
CA VAL A 360 -39.48 -17.21 -3.83
C VAL A 360 -38.85 -18.52 -3.34
N HIS A 361 -37.61 -18.49 -2.85
CA HIS A 361 -36.89 -19.67 -2.35
C HIS A 361 -36.47 -19.51 -0.88
N PRO A 362 -37.40 -19.32 0.07
CA PRO A 362 -37.10 -18.98 1.47
C PRO A 362 -36.22 -19.99 2.20
N GLN A 363 -36.15 -21.23 1.73
CA GLN A 363 -35.35 -22.32 2.31
C GLN A 363 -33.84 -22.17 2.12
N ILE A 364 -33.38 -21.38 1.13
CA ILE A 364 -31.97 -21.34 0.72
C ILE A 364 -31.10 -20.59 1.74
N GLY A 365 -30.03 -21.20 2.25
CA GLY A 365 -29.09 -20.51 3.15
C GLY A 365 -29.70 -20.00 4.45
N THR A 366 -30.70 -20.70 4.99
CA THR A 366 -31.30 -20.43 6.32
C THR A 366 -30.49 -21.05 7.46
N THR A 367 -29.66 -22.04 7.17
CA THR A 367 -28.81 -22.70 8.16
C THR A 367 -27.67 -21.78 8.57
N ARG A 368 -27.60 -21.45 9.87
CA ARG A 368 -26.47 -20.70 10.40
C ARG A 368 -25.20 -21.59 10.40
N PRO A 369 -24.13 -21.17 9.71
CA PRO A 369 -22.90 -21.96 9.68
C PRO A 369 -22.26 -22.03 11.07
N LYS A 370 -21.85 -23.23 11.50
CA LYS A 370 -20.95 -23.41 12.65
C LYS A 370 -19.53 -23.06 12.22
N VAL A 371 -19.13 -21.81 12.44
CA VAL A 371 -17.91 -21.24 11.85
C VAL A 371 -16.66 -22.02 12.28
N ASP A 372 -16.59 -22.49 13.53
CA ASP A 372 -15.47 -23.30 14.03
C ASP A 372 -15.32 -24.63 13.28
N ASP A 373 -16.42 -25.37 13.10
CA ASP A 373 -16.43 -26.63 12.36
C ASP A 373 -16.01 -26.43 10.90
N ILE A 374 -16.49 -25.35 10.28
CA ILE A 374 -16.14 -24.98 8.91
C ILE A 374 -14.67 -24.63 8.80
N PHE A 375 -14.14 -23.87 9.76
CA PHE A 375 -12.74 -23.50 9.79
C PHE A 375 -11.84 -24.73 9.89
N GLN A 376 -12.13 -25.65 10.82
CA GLN A 376 -11.38 -26.90 10.95
C GLN A 376 -11.48 -27.76 9.68
N GLY A 377 -12.69 -27.85 9.09
CA GLY A 377 -12.92 -28.55 7.84
C GLY A 377 -12.10 -27.97 6.68
N ALA A 378 -12.03 -26.63 6.57
CA ALA A 378 -11.23 -25.95 5.56
C ALA A 378 -9.72 -26.15 5.79
N MET A 379 -9.25 -26.06 7.04
CA MET A 379 -7.84 -26.31 7.38
C MET A 379 -7.40 -27.72 6.98
N TYR A 380 -8.27 -28.72 7.21
CA TYR A 380 -8.00 -30.10 6.84
C TYR A 380 -8.04 -30.29 5.31
N PHE A 381 -9.11 -29.87 4.65
CA PHE A 381 -9.30 -30.08 3.22
C PHE A 381 -8.20 -29.42 2.37
N PHE A 382 -7.81 -28.18 2.70
CA PHE A 382 -6.79 -27.44 1.94
C PHE A 382 -5.35 -27.67 2.45
N GLY A 383 -5.13 -28.56 3.42
CA GLY A 383 -3.82 -28.75 4.03
C GLY A 383 -3.23 -27.46 4.63
N ALA A 384 -4.08 -26.55 5.12
CA ALA A 384 -3.68 -25.21 5.54
C ALA A 384 -3.29 -25.13 7.03
N ARG A 385 -3.33 -26.24 7.77
CA ARG A 385 -3.09 -26.27 9.22
C ARG A 385 -1.70 -25.78 9.63
N GLU A 386 -0.65 -26.16 8.90
CA GLU A 386 0.71 -25.71 9.18
C GLU A 386 0.86 -24.20 8.92
N ARG A 387 0.34 -23.72 7.78
CA ARG A 387 0.30 -22.29 7.45
C ARG A 387 -0.46 -21.48 8.52
N TYR A 388 -1.58 -22.02 9.00
CA TYR A 388 -2.31 -21.44 10.11
C TYR A 388 -1.45 -21.32 11.36
N TYR A 389 -0.78 -22.38 11.80
CA TYR A 389 0.06 -22.31 13.01
C TYR A 389 1.22 -21.33 12.86
N VAL A 390 1.88 -21.29 11.70
CA VAL A 390 2.96 -20.33 11.44
C VAL A 390 2.44 -18.89 11.51
N GLN A 391 1.34 -18.59 10.82
CA GLN A 391 0.75 -17.25 10.83
C GLN A 391 0.20 -16.87 12.21
N TRP A 392 -0.43 -17.81 12.91
CA TRP A 392 -0.94 -17.62 14.27
C TRP A 392 0.19 -17.34 15.27
N ASN A 393 1.28 -18.10 15.21
CA ASN A 393 2.44 -17.89 16.08
C ASN A 393 3.16 -16.59 15.76
N ALA A 394 3.32 -16.25 14.48
CA ALA A 394 3.89 -14.96 14.07
C ALA A 394 3.04 -13.80 14.59
N TYR A 395 1.71 -13.92 14.52
CA TYR A 395 0.77 -12.95 15.04
C TYR A 395 0.81 -12.82 16.57
N LEU A 396 0.72 -13.94 17.31
CA LEU A 396 0.87 -13.96 18.77
C LEU A 396 2.18 -13.29 19.15
N GLY A 397 3.22 -13.60 18.39
CA GLY A 397 4.49 -12.93 18.49
C GLY A 397 4.37 -11.41 18.37
N HIS A 398 3.81 -10.91 17.27
CA HIS A 398 3.65 -9.48 17.04
C HIS A 398 2.86 -8.80 18.17
N ARG A 399 1.82 -9.44 18.70
CA ARG A 399 1.02 -8.91 19.81
C ARG A 399 1.75 -8.87 21.13
N THR A 400 2.50 -9.92 21.46
CA THR A 400 3.37 -9.91 22.63
C THR A 400 4.38 -8.77 22.53
N ASP A 401 4.96 -8.56 21.34
CA ASP A 401 5.88 -7.45 21.11
C ASP A 401 5.16 -6.09 21.24
N GLU A 402 4.01 -5.89 20.59
CA GLU A 402 3.22 -4.66 20.71
C GLU A 402 2.87 -4.32 22.16
N ARG A 403 2.36 -5.30 22.91
CA ARG A 403 2.01 -5.13 24.33
C ARG A 403 3.25 -4.74 25.14
N PHE A 404 4.35 -5.47 24.97
CA PHE A 404 5.60 -5.18 25.66
C PHE A 404 6.08 -3.76 25.36
N TRP A 405 6.12 -3.36 24.08
CA TRP A 405 6.54 -2.02 23.69
C TRP A 405 5.58 -0.91 24.12
N SER A 406 4.29 -1.22 24.28
CA SER A 406 3.32 -0.29 24.89
C SER A 406 3.65 -0.04 26.35
N VAL A 407 3.94 -1.09 27.13
CA VAL A 407 4.34 -0.97 28.55
C VAL A 407 5.66 -0.20 28.67
N VAL A 408 6.65 -0.51 27.82
CA VAL A 408 7.90 0.26 27.73
C VAL A 408 7.64 1.73 27.43
N GLY A 409 6.72 2.02 26.49
CA GLY A 409 6.36 3.39 26.13
C GLY A 409 5.76 4.16 27.29
N GLU A 410 4.84 3.55 28.03
CA GLU A 410 4.26 4.13 29.23
C GLU A 410 5.31 4.37 30.31
N GLN A 411 6.18 3.39 30.55
CA GLN A 411 7.25 3.51 31.54
C GLN A 411 8.25 4.63 31.18
N LEU A 412 8.74 4.68 29.93
CA LEU A 412 9.65 5.74 29.47
C LEU A 412 8.98 7.12 29.50
N HIS A 413 7.67 7.18 29.17
CA HIS A 413 6.88 8.40 29.27
C HIS A 413 6.85 8.89 30.72
N ASN A 414 6.53 8.01 31.67
CA ASN A 414 6.48 8.34 33.10
C ASN A 414 7.85 8.78 33.62
N ILE A 415 8.92 8.05 33.31
CA ILE A 415 10.29 8.42 33.69
C ILE A 415 10.65 9.81 33.15
N LYS A 416 10.36 10.09 31.88
CA LYS A 416 10.71 11.38 31.28
C LYS A 416 9.88 12.51 31.87
N TYR A 417 8.61 12.25 32.14
CA TYR A 417 7.73 13.21 32.80
C TYR A 417 8.25 13.54 34.20
N THR A 418 8.56 12.55 35.03
CA THR A 418 9.11 12.73 36.39
C THR A 418 10.48 13.45 36.37
N GLN A 419 11.33 13.18 35.38
CA GLN A 419 12.60 13.89 35.21
C GLN A 419 12.42 15.38 34.88
N LEU A 420 11.39 15.74 34.11
CA LEU A 420 11.11 17.12 33.72
C LEU A 420 10.37 17.89 34.82
N VAL A 421 9.39 17.23 35.45
CA VAL A 421 8.50 17.71 36.51
C VAL A 421 8.95 17.10 37.84
N THR A 422 10.14 17.51 38.31
CA THR A 422 10.72 16.97 39.55
C THR A 422 9.94 17.47 40.77
N GLN A 423 9.89 16.65 41.83
CA GLN A 423 9.24 17.04 43.08
C GLN A 423 9.88 18.30 43.68
N GLU A 424 11.20 18.47 43.55
CA GLU A 424 11.91 19.68 43.97
C GLU A 424 11.39 20.95 43.28
N LYS A 425 11.08 20.89 41.97
CA LYS A 425 10.49 22.03 41.25
C LYS A 425 9.08 22.33 41.77
N VAL A 426 8.29 21.30 42.07
CA VAL A 426 6.94 21.46 42.63
C VAL A 426 7.01 22.03 44.06
N ASP A 427 7.92 21.54 44.89
CA ASP A 427 8.14 21.99 46.26
C ASP A 427 8.65 23.43 46.30
N ALA A 428 9.45 23.84 45.31
CA ALA A 428 9.93 25.21 45.17
C ALA A 428 8.78 26.22 44.98
N TYR A 429 7.74 25.87 44.20
CA TYR A 429 6.54 26.70 44.07
C TYR A 429 5.60 26.57 45.28
N THR A 430 5.49 25.38 45.86
CA THR A 430 4.65 25.15 47.04
C THR A 430 5.17 25.97 48.23
N SER A 431 6.50 26.05 48.38
CA SER A 431 7.18 26.88 49.39
C SER A 431 6.96 28.38 49.19
N GLN A 432 6.55 28.81 47.98
CA GLN A 432 6.13 30.19 47.68
C GLN A 432 4.65 30.43 48.00
N GLY A 433 3.98 29.51 48.70
CA GLY A 433 2.58 29.62 49.10
C GLY A 433 1.59 29.25 48.02
N LYS A 434 2.03 28.60 46.92
CA LYS A 434 1.14 28.07 45.89
C LYS A 434 0.54 26.73 46.34
N SER A 435 -0.70 26.45 45.94
CA SER A 435 -1.27 25.11 46.13
C SER A 435 -0.50 24.07 45.31
N LEU A 436 -0.66 22.79 45.65
CA LEU A 436 0.00 21.69 44.93
C LEU A 436 -0.39 21.67 43.44
N ALA A 437 -1.67 21.87 43.13
CA ALA A 437 -2.17 21.91 41.75
C ALA A 437 -1.58 23.09 40.96
N GLU A 438 -1.59 24.30 41.55
CA GLU A 438 -0.96 25.48 40.94
C GLU A 438 0.55 25.28 40.74
N SER A 439 1.23 24.65 41.71
CA SER A 439 2.66 24.35 41.62
C SER A 439 2.96 23.40 40.47
N GLN A 440 2.16 22.35 40.29
CA GLN A 440 2.30 21.42 39.16
C GLN A 440 2.06 22.12 37.82
N GLU A 441 1.03 22.97 37.71
CA GLU A 441 0.79 23.75 36.51
C GLU A 441 1.95 24.68 36.19
N LEU A 442 2.48 25.40 37.18
CA LEU A 442 3.62 26.31 37.00
C LEU A 442 4.88 25.56 36.54
N VAL A 443 5.16 24.37 37.08
CA VAL A 443 6.28 23.54 36.60
C VAL A 443 6.08 23.11 35.14
N ILE A 444 4.86 22.73 34.75
CA ILE A 444 4.55 22.39 33.34
C ILE A 444 4.76 23.62 32.43
N MET A 445 4.36 24.81 32.88
CA MET A 445 4.55 26.06 32.12
C MET A 445 6.04 26.38 31.93
N ASP A 446 6.84 26.21 32.97
CA ASP A 446 8.27 26.48 32.95
C ASP A 446 9.00 25.48 32.04
N VAL A 447 8.74 24.18 32.22
CA VAL A 447 9.27 23.12 31.34
C VAL A 447 8.85 23.34 29.89
N GLY A 448 7.58 23.69 29.65
CA GLY A 448 7.09 24.02 28.32
C GLY A 448 7.85 25.19 27.71
N SER A 449 8.11 26.24 28.50
CA SER A 449 8.85 27.43 28.07
C SER A 449 10.31 27.14 27.75
N GLU A 450 10.96 26.25 28.50
CA GLU A 450 12.31 25.77 28.22
C GLU A 450 12.38 24.99 26.90
N ILE A 451 11.42 24.10 26.64
CA ILE A 451 11.43 23.21 25.48
C ILE A 451 10.97 23.92 24.20
N PHE A 452 9.92 24.74 24.27
CA PHE A 452 9.27 25.33 23.09
C PHE A 452 9.60 26.83 22.88
N GLY A 453 10.30 27.44 23.84
CA GLY A 453 10.59 28.88 23.89
C GLY A 453 9.40 29.71 24.39
N ARG A 454 9.67 30.70 25.26
CA ARG A 454 8.66 31.54 25.96
C ARG A 454 7.56 32.11 25.05
N LYS A 455 7.93 32.63 23.87
CA LYS A 455 6.98 33.25 22.91
C LYS A 455 5.87 32.30 22.41
N ASN A 456 6.11 31.00 22.42
CA ASN A 456 5.15 30.00 21.96
C ASN A 456 4.25 29.45 23.07
N VAL A 457 4.50 29.83 24.33
CA VAL A 457 3.91 29.21 25.53
C VAL A 457 3.01 30.20 26.27
N GLU A 458 3.40 31.48 26.33
CA GLU A 458 2.64 32.55 27.01
C GLU A 458 1.20 32.75 26.50
N MET A 459 0.86 32.27 25.30
CA MET A 459 -0.50 32.37 24.72
C MET A 459 -1.37 31.11 24.86
N LEU A 460 -0.87 30.05 25.51
CA LEU A 460 -1.58 28.78 25.66
C LEU A 460 -2.09 28.59 27.08
N THR A 461 -3.30 28.05 27.22
CA THR A 461 -3.84 27.60 28.52
C THR A 461 -3.01 26.43 29.08
N SER A 462 -3.02 26.23 30.40
CA SER A 462 -2.29 25.13 31.07
C SER A 462 -2.61 23.77 30.44
N ALA A 463 -3.88 23.50 30.16
CA ALA A 463 -4.33 22.28 29.48
C ALA A 463 -3.69 22.09 28.08
N LYS A 464 -3.64 23.15 27.25
CA LYS A 464 -3.02 23.09 25.92
C LYS A 464 -1.51 22.93 26.00
N GLN A 465 -0.87 23.50 27.01
CA GLN A 465 0.56 23.34 27.25
C GLN A 465 0.89 21.91 27.70
N PHE A 466 0.10 21.33 28.61
CA PHE A 466 0.22 19.94 29.02
C PHE A 466 0.05 18.99 27.81
N GLU A 467 -0.97 19.20 26.98
CA GLU A 467 -1.16 18.41 25.76
C GLU A 467 0.04 18.51 24.82
N LYS A 468 0.59 19.71 24.62
CA LYS A 468 1.77 19.95 23.77
C LYS A 468 3.02 19.29 24.35
N LEU A 469 3.22 19.37 25.67
CA LEU A 469 4.32 18.71 26.37
C LEU A 469 4.18 17.18 26.28
N SER A 470 3.00 16.62 26.54
CA SER A 470 2.72 15.19 26.42
C SER A 470 2.96 14.69 24.99
N LYS A 471 2.47 15.40 23.96
CA LYS A 471 2.76 15.08 22.55
C LYS A 471 4.25 15.10 22.24
N TRP A 472 5.00 16.04 22.81
CA TRP A 472 6.45 16.09 22.65
C TRP A 472 7.16 14.93 23.35
N ILE A 473 6.77 14.60 24.59
CA ILE A 473 7.31 13.43 25.32
C ILE A 473 6.99 12.15 24.55
N HIS A 474 5.74 11.96 24.11
CA HIS A 474 5.33 10.82 23.32
C HIS A 474 6.15 10.67 22.03
N LYS A 475 6.43 11.78 21.33
CA LYS A 475 7.35 11.77 20.17
C LYS A 475 8.74 11.28 20.56
N LYS A 476 9.29 11.74 21.68
CA LYS A 476 10.63 11.34 22.17
C LYS A 476 10.67 9.88 22.60
N VAL A 477 9.61 9.41 23.27
CA VAL A 477 9.42 8.00 23.64
C VAL A 477 9.37 7.12 22.39
N ASN A 478 8.62 7.51 21.36
CA ASN A 478 8.58 6.76 20.10
C ASN A 478 9.95 6.72 19.40
N GLU A 479 10.72 7.80 19.44
CA GLU A 479 12.11 7.80 18.96
C GLU A 479 13.00 6.83 19.78
N ALA A 480 12.85 6.80 21.12
CA ALA A 480 13.57 5.87 22.00
C ALA A 480 13.20 4.40 21.73
N ILE A 481 11.91 4.09 21.67
CA ILE A 481 11.40 2.74 21.32
C ILE A 481 11.95 2.29 19.97
N LYS A 482 11.97 3.18 18.96
CA LYS A 482 12.51 2.85 17.64
C LYS A 482 13.96 2.39 17.72
N TYR A 483 14.81 3.07 18.50
CA TYR A 483 16.20 2.64 18.66
C TYR A 483 16.36 1.42 19.54
N LEU A 484 15.58 1.30 20.62
CA LEU A 484 15.57 0.11 21.45
C LEU A 484 15.21 -1.13 20.60
N LYS A 485 14.19 -1.05 19.73
CA LYS A 485 13.84 -2.10 18.75
C LYS A 485 14.98 -2.46 17.80
N MET A 486 15.83 -1.50 17.42
CA MET A 486 16.99 -1.78 16.55
C MET A 486 18.12 -2.51 17.28
N ARG A 487 18.12 -2.48 18.62
CA ARG A 487 19.26 -2.93 19.43
C ARG A 487 18.97 -4.12 20.33
N VAL A 488 17.71 -4.28 20.73
CA VAL A 488 17.19 -5.39 21.52
C VAL A 488 16.55 -6.37 20.54
N ILE A 489 17.20 -7.52 20.33
CA ILE A 489 16.67 -8.58 19.45
C ILE A 489 16.03 -9.66 20.30
N PHE A 490 14.74 -9.90 20.08
CA PHE A 490 14.04 -11.03 20.68
C PHE A 490 14.37 -12.28 19.85
N LYS A 491 15.16 -13.22 20.39
CA LYS A 491 15.32 -14.55 19.81
C LYS A 491 14.34 -15.50 20.50
N ALA A 492 13.61 -16.29 19.71
CA ALA A 492 12.80 -17.39 20.23
C ALA A 492 13.71 -18.61 20.45
N SER A 493 13.75 -19.16 21.66
CA SER A 493 14.26 -20.51 21.86
C SER A 493 13.25 -21.49 21.24
N GLN A 494 13.67 -22.21 20.20
CA GLN A 494 13.02 -23.41 19.65
C GLN A 494 11.47 -23.44 19.66
N GLY A 495 10.83 -22.39 19.14
CA GLY A 495 9.45 -22.46 18.65
C GLY A 495 8.31 -22.14 19.63
N TYR A 496 8.55 -21.91 20.94
CA TYR A 496 7.46 -21.57 21.86
C TYR A 496 7.86 -20.55 22.93
N ALA A 497 6.99 -19.54 23.08
CA ALA A 497 6.99 -18.45 24.06
C ALA A 497 8.16 -17.44 24.00
N LYS A 498 7.80 -16.21 23.64
CA LYS A 498 8.66 -15.03 23.68
C LYS A 498 8.86 -14.58 25.11
N THR A 499 10.05 -14.78 25.65
CA THR A 499 10.53 -13.94 26.75
C THR A 499 11.84 -13.30 26.30
N PRO A 500 11.95 -11.96 26.29
CA PRO A 500 13.20 -11.29 25.97
C PRO A 500 14.29 -11.63 26.98
N VAL A 501 15.53 -11.73 26.50
CA VAL A 501 16.70 -11.80 27.35
C VAL A 501 17.67 -10.69 26.92
N ILE A 502 18.12 -9.86 27.86
CA ILE A 502 19.18 -8.87 27.63
C ILE A 502 20.45 -9.39 28.29
N LEU A 503 21.51 -9.57 27.50
CA LEU A 503 22.87 -9.75 28.03
C LEU A 503 23.39 -8.46 28.65
N ASP A 504 24.11 -8.56 29.77
CA ASP A 504 24.67 -7.40 30.49
C ASP A 504 25.74 -6.65 29.68
N LEU A 505 26.34 -7.27 28.66
CA LEU A 505 27.36 -6.66 27.80
C LEU A 505 26.99 -6.81 26.32
N PRO A 506 27.06 -5.73 25.52
CA PRO A 506 26.78 -5.79 24.10
C PRO A 506 27.82 -6.66 23.37
N GLN A 507 27.39 -7.58 22.52
CA GLN A 507 28.32 -8.26 21.62
C GLN A 507 28.74 -7.29 20.51
N ALA A 508 30.05 -7.06 20.40
CA ALA A 508 30.62 -6.23 19.36
C ALA A 508 30.65 -7.01 18.03
N ASP A 509 29.64 -6.82 17.19
CA ASP A 509 29.78 -7.11 15.75
C ASP A 509 30.72 -6.05 15.16
N ARG A 510 31.87 -6.50 14.64
CA ARG A 510 32.93 -5.64 14.07
C ARG A 510 32.46 -4.80 12.87
N THR A 511 31.27 -5.04 12.33
CA THR A 511 30.76 -4.31 11.16
C THR A 511 29.37 -3.70 11.33
N LYS A 512 28.56 -4.10 12.32
CA LYS A 512 27.20 -3.57 12.50
C LYS A 512 26.73 -3.61 13.95
N HIS A 513 26.69 -2.44 14.60
CA HIS A 513 25.92 -2.10 15.81
C HIS A 513 26.04 -3.07 17.01
N PRO A 514 26.43 -2.63 18.23
CA PRO A 514 26.24 -3.46 19.41
C PRO A 514 24.78 -3.94 19.50
N LYS A 515 24.60 -5.26 19.55
CA LYS A 515 23.32 -5.97 19.69
C LYS A 515 23.31 -6.63 21.05
N TRP A 516 22.23 -6.44 21.80
CA TRP A 516 21.97 -7.21 23.00
C TRP A 516 21.27 -8.49 22.57
N LEU A 517 22.01 -9.60 22.62
CA LEU A 517 21.50 -10.93 22.27
C LEU A 517 20.80 -11.56 23.47
N ALA A 518 19.79 -12.37 23.19
CA ALA A 518 19.01 -13.12 24.15
C ALA A 518 19.40 -14.60 24.02
N GLU A 519 20.10 -15.20 24.98
CA GLU A 519 20.34 -16.66 25.02
C GLU A 519 19.75 -17.27 26.29
N SER A 520 19.01 -18.38 26.13
CA SER A 520 18.21 -18.99 27.20
C SER A 520 18.97 -19.99 28.07
N GLU A 521 20.22 -20.34 27.74
CA GLU A 521 20.95 -21.38 28.49
C GLU A 521 21.57 -20.86 29.80
N LEU A 522 21.67 -19.53 30.01
CA LEU A 522 22.34 -18.92 31.16
C LEU A 522 21.46 -18.03 32.07
N GLY A 523 20.13 -18.07 31.91
CA GLY A 523 19.21 -17.29 32.75
C GLY A 523 19.05 -15.85 32.26
N GLY A 524 17.95 -15.60 31.56
CA GLY A 524 17.61 -14.25 31.11
C GLY A 524 16.81 -13.46 32.13
N ARG A 525 16.78 -12.13 31.94
CA ARG A 525 15.93 -11.21 32.70
C ARG A 525 14.46 -11.52 32.45
N THR A 526 13.67 -11.59 33.52
CA THR A 526 12.20 -11.61 33.47
C THR A 526 11.66 -10.31 32.84
N GLU A 527 10.39 -10.30 32.40
CA GLU A 527 9.76 -9.09 31.85
C GLU A 527 9.88 -7.87 32.79
N PRO A 528 9.64 -7.98 34.12
CA PRO A 528 9.89 -6.88 35.06
C PRO A 528 11.35 -6.40 35.10
N GLU A 529 12.32 -7.32 35.18
CA GLU A 529 13.75 -6.97 35.22
C GLU A 529 14.22 -6.28 33.94
N LEU A 530 13.60 -6.62 32.81
CA LEU A 530 13.83 -5.95 31.54
C LEU A 530 13.23 -4.53 31.53
N LEU A 531 11.99 -4.38 32.00
CA LEU A 531 11.37 -3.07 32.13
C LEU A 531 12.20 -2.16 33.05
N ASP A 532 12.70 -2.67 34.17
CA ASP A 532 13.61 -1.93 35.05
C ASP A 532 14.90 -1.51 34.35
N TRP A 533 15.52 -2.43 33.60
CA TRP A 533 16.71 -2.12 32.81
C TRP A 533 16.43 -1.04 31.75
N ILE A 534 15.31 -1.13 31.03
CA ILE A 534 14.91 -0.12 30.04
C ILE A 534 14.65 1.22 30.71
N GLY A 535 14.06 1.23 31.91
CA GLY A 535 13.88 2.44 32.68
C GLY A 535 15.20 3.13 33.03
N LEU A 536 16.22 2.35 33.39
CA LEU A 536 17.55 2.85 33.75
C LEU A 536 18.38 3.27 32.52
N HIS A 537 18.31 2.52 31.43
CA HIS A 537 19.24 2.67 30.29
C HIS A 537 18.61 3.23 29.02
N GLY A 538 17.27 3.25 28.91
CA GLY A 538 16.57 3.61 27.68
C GLY A 538 16.85 5.03 27.19
N TRP A 539 16.84 6.01 28.09
CA TRP A 539 17.15 7.41 27.75
C TRP A 539 18.63 7.64 27.43
N PRO A 540 19.60 7.18 28.26
CA PRO A 540 21.02 7.24 27.91
C PRO A 540 21.33 6.64 26.53
N LEU A 541 20.77 5.46 26.23
CA LEU A 541 20.98 4.81 24.92
C LEU A 541 20.38 5.61 23.76
N TRP A 542 19.22 6.23 23.96
CA TRP A 542 18.63 7.12 22.96
C TRP A 542 19.50 8.37 22.74
N GLU A 543 20.05 8.97 23.79
CA GLU A 543 20.94 10.14 23.70
C GLU A 543 22.24 9.82 22.97
N ASP A 544 22.90 8.72 23.34
CA ASP A 544 24.11 8.25 22.67
C ASP A 544 23.88 8.01 21.17
N GLU A 545 22.77 7.36 20.82
CA GLU A 545 22.43 7.07 19.43
C GLU A 545 22.03 8.34 18.65
N LYS A 546 21.34 9.27 19.30
CA LYS A 546 21.03 10.58 18.73
C LYS A 546 22.33 11.35 18.46
N ASN A 547 23.27 11.37 19.39
CA ASN A 547 24.55 12.06 19.24
C ASN A 547 25.41 11.42 18.14
N ARG A 548 25.42 10.09 18.07
CA ARG A 548 26.10 9.32 17.02
C ARG A 548 25.55 9.63 15.62
N THR A 549 24.22 9.72 15.48
CA THR A 549 23.54 9.97 14.19
C THR A 549 23.35 11.45 13.88
N LEU A 550 23.72 12.35 14.80
CA LEU A 550 23.56 13.79 14.63
C LEU A 550 24.31 14.31 13.38
N PRO A 551 25.59 13.95 13.13
CA PRO A 551 26.30 14.43 11.95
C PRO A 551 25.61 14.03 10.64
N ASP A 552 25.13 12.79 10.54
CA ASP A 552 24.43 12.30 9.33
C ASP A 552 23.08 12.99 9.13
N ARG A 553 22.36 13.28 10.22
CA ARG A 553 21.08 14.00 10.18
C ARG A 553 21.26 15.45 9.78
N GLU A 554 22.29 16.11 10.30
CA GLU A 554 22.65 17.47 9.93
C GLU A 554 23.08 17.53 8.46
N ALA A 555 23.90 16.59 8.01
CA ALA A 555 24.29 16.45 6.60
C ALA A 555 23.08 16.21 5.69
N LYS A 556 22.14 15.32 6.08
CA LYS A 556 20.90 15.10 5.34
C LYS A 556 20.02 16.35 5.31
N THR A 557 19.82 17.02 6.45
CA THR A 557 19.01 18.24 6.52
C THR A 557 19.62 19.35 5.66
N ALA A 558 20.95 19.50 5.68
CA ALA A 558 21.65 20.42 4.80
C ALA A 558 21.46 20.07 3.31
N ARG A 559 21.50 18.78 2.96
CA ARG A 559 21.22 18.29 1.59
C ARG A 559 19.78 18.57 1.17
N ASP A 560 18.79 18.24 1.99
CA ASP A 560 17.37 18.45 1.71
C ASP A 560 17.05 19.95 1.57
N ALA A 561 17.64 20.79 2.43
CA ALA A 561 17.52 22.25 2.33
C ALA A 561 18.14 22.80 1.05
N TYR A 562 19.30 22.26 0.65
CA TYR A 562 19.95 22.58 -0.62
C TYR A 562 19.07 22.17 -1.81
N GLU A 563 18.57 20.93 -1.84
CA GLU A 563 17.69 20.44 -2.91
C GLU A 563 16.40 21.26 -3.00
N LYS A 564 15.80 21.60 -1.86
CA LYS A 564 14.60 22.45 -1.82
C LYS A 564 14.88 23.83 -2.42
N ARG A 565 16.03 24.43 -2.12
CA ARG A 565 16.47 25.69 -2.74
C ARG A 565 16.69 25.52 -4.24
N VAL A 566 17.37 24.46 -4.69
CA VAL A 566 17.57 24.18 -6.12
C VAL A 566 16.24 24.01 -6.85
N ARG A 567 15.26 23.29 -6.27
CA ARG A 567 13.92 23.12 -6.85
C ARG A 567 13.13 24.44 -6.88
N ALA A 568 13.32 25.32 -5.90
CA ALA A 568 12.69 26.64 -5.89
C ALA A 568 13.28 27.54 -7.00
N ILE A 569 14.61 27.56 -7.12
CA ILE A 569 15.34 28.30 -8.16
C ILE A 569 14.98 27.78 -9.56
N ALA A 570 14.87 26.46 -9.75
CA ALA A 570 14.51 25.85 -11.04
C ALA A 570 13.08 26.17 -11.54
N LYS A 571 12.22 26.75 -10.70
CA LYS A 571 10.88 27.21 -11.08
C LYS A 571 10.88 28.63 -11.65
N ASP A 572 11.93 29.41 -11.41
CA ASP A 572 12.11 30.73 -12.02
C ASP A 572 12.78 30.55 -13.40
N PRO A 573 12.18 31.04 -14.51
CA PRO A 573 12.73 30.88 -15.85
C PRO A 573 14.12 31.48 -16.04
N ILE A 574 14.43 32.59 -15.37
CA ILE A 574 15.72 33.29 -15.46
C ILE A 574 16.78 32.49 -14.70
N ASP A 575 16.43 32.04 -13.50
CA ASP A 575 17.36 31.28 -12.68
C ASP A 575 17.57 29.84 -13.19
N LYS A 576 16.59 29.25 -13.89
CA LYS A 576 16.73 27.96 -14.55
C LYS A 576 17.84 27.99 -15.62
N ALA A 577 17.89 29.04 -16.44
CA ALA A 577 18.94 29.21 -17.44
C ALA A 577 20.33 29.37 -16.81
N ILE A 578 20.41 30.07 -15.66
CA ILE A 578 21.66 30.20 -14.88
C ILE A 578 22.07 28.86 -14.28
N LEU A 579 21.14 28.11 -13.68
CA LEU A 579 21.37 26.78 -13.13
C LEU A 579 21.87 25.79 -14.20
N ASP A 580 21.27 25.79 -15.40
CA ASP A 580 21.68 24.91 -16.48
C ASP A 580 23.11 25.24 -16.98
N LYS A 581 23.46 26.53 -17.00
CA LYS A 581 24.84 26.98 -17.32
C LYS A 581 25.85 26.57 -16.25
N ILE A 582 25.48 26.66 -14.96
CA ILE A 582 26.32 26.19 -13.85
C ILE A 582 26.49 24.67 -13.90
N ARG A 583 25.41 23.92 -14.17
CA ARG A 583 25.47 22.45 -14.33
C ARG A 583 26.37 22.04 -15.47
N GLY A 584 26.28 22.71 -16.62
CA GLY A 584 27.17 22.47 -17.77
C GLY A 584 28.65 22.70 -17.41
N ARG A 585 28.96 23.80 -16.70
CA ARG A 585 30.33 24.07 -16.23
C ARG A 585 30.82 23.05 -15.21
N ARG A 586 29.97 22.64 -14.26
CA ARG A 586 30.33 21.61 -13.27
C ARG A 586 30.60 20.26 -13.94
N ALA A 587 29.78 19.87 -14.91
CA ALA A 587 29.99 18.63 -15.68
C ALA A 587 31.33 18.66 -16.44
N ALA A 588 31.67 19.79 -17.06
CA ALA A 588 32.96 19.96 -17.73
C ALA A 588 34.14 19.89 -16.74
N LEU A 589 33.99 20.47 -15.54
CA LEU A 589 35.03 20.42 -14.50
C LEU A 589 35.23 19.00 -13.96
N ILE A 590 34.15 18.25 -13.72
CA ILE A 590 34.19 16.85 -13.29
C ILE A 590 34.86 16.00 -14.37
N ALA A 591 34.50 16.18 -15.64
CA ALA A 591 35.13 15.45 -16.75
C ALA A 591 36.63 15.75 -16.87
N THR A 592 37.06 16.98 -16.55
CA THR A 592 38.49 17.34 -16.52
C THR A 592 39.19 16.65 -15.35
N PHE A 593 38.57 16.65 -14.16
CA PHE A 593 39.12 16.00 -12.97
C PHE A 593 39.23 14.47 -13.12
N ASP A 594 38.22 13.83 -13.72
CA ASP A 594 38.24 12.39 -14.02
C ASP A 594 39.36 12.06 -15.02
N LYS A 595 39.59 12.92 -16.02
CA LYS A 595 40.71 12.77 -16.97
C LYS A 595 42.07 12.92 -16.28
N ASP A 596 42.23 13.90 -15.39
CA ASP A 596 43.47 14.09 -14.63
C ASP A 596 43.74 12.91 -13.68
N LEU A 597 42.68 12.34 -13.06
CA LEU A 597 42.77 11.12 -12.26
C LEU A 597 43.21 9.90 -13.09
N GLU A 598 42.70 9.77 -14.31
CA GLU A 598 43.07 8.71 -15.22
C GLU A 598 44.53 8.86 -15.69
N GLU A 599 44.98 10.09 -15.96
CA GLU A 599 46.38 10.40 -16.29
C GLU A 599 47.33 10.10 -15.11
N LEU A 600 46.94 10.43 -13.87
CA LEU A 600 47.70 10.08 -12.66
C LEU A 600 47.81 8.57 -12.47
N ARG A 601 46.72 7.81 -12.73
CA ARG A 601 46.76 6.33 -12.69
C ARG A 601 47.70 5.77 -13.76
N CYS A 602 47.69 6.31 -14.97
CA CYS A 602 48.64 5.91 -16.02
C CYS A 602 50.10 6.22 -15.63
N GLN A 603 50.36 7.36 -15.00
CA GLN A 603 51.69 7.71 -14.49
C GLN A 603 52.13 6.79 -13.34
N GLU A 604 51.21 6.42 -12.44
CA GLU A 604 51.46 5.43 -11.38
C GLU A 604 51.83 4.07 -11.97
N ASP A 605 51.07 3.58 -12.95
CA ASP A 605 51.36 2.33 -13.67
C ASP A 605 52.71 2.38 -14.40
N GLU A 606 53.06 3.51 -15.03
CA GLU A 606 54.35 3.71 -15.69
C GLU A 606 55.52 3.72 -14.69
N LEU A 607 55.35 4.35 -13.53
CA LEU A 607 56.34 4.34 -12.45
C LEU A 607 56.53 2.92 -11.90
N VAL A 608 55.45 2.18 -11.66
CA VAL A 608 55.49 0.78 -11.22
C VAL A 608 56.19 -0.10 -12.26
N SER A 609 55.94 0.13 -13.56
CA SER A 609 56.61 -0.57 -14.67
C SER A 609 58.12 -0.26 -14.75
N LYS A 610 58.51 1.01 -14.59
CA LYS A 610 59.93 1.41 -14.55
C LYS A 610 60.65 0.82 -13.35
N GLN A 611 60.00 0.77 -12.19
CA GLN A 611 60.57 0.22 -10.97
C GLN A 611 60.77 -1.30 -11.06
N THR A 612 59.85 -2.02 -11.74
CA THR A 612 60.03 -3.45 -12.06
C THR A 612 61.14 -3.69 -13.09
N HIS A 613 61.37 -2.77 -14.03
CA HIS A 613 62.48 -2.86 -14.99
C HIS A 613 63.86 -2.63 -14.36
N VAL A 614 63.97 -1.74 -13.37
CA VAL A 614 65.22 -1.49 -12.62
C VAL A 614 65.62 -2.73 -11.81
N HIS A 615 64.67 -3.42 -11.18
CA HIS A 615 64.95 -4.68 -10.48
C HIS A 615 65.30 -5.85 -11.41
N CYS A 616 64.91 -5.82 -12.69
CA CYS A 616 65.35 -6.81 -13.67
C CYS A 616 66.78 -6.59 -14.17
N TRP A 617 67.33 -5.36 -14.08
CA TRP A 617 68.70 -5.05 -14.50
C TRP A 617 69.75 -5.33 -13.43
N GLU A 618 69.39 -5.33 -12.14
CA GLU A 618 70.31 -5.70 -11.05
C GLU A 618 70.54 -7.22 -10.90
N ARG A 619 69.89 -8.06 -11.72
CA ARG A 619 70.17 -9.50 -11.81
C ARG A 619 70.93 -9.87 -13.07
N LYS A 620 72.12 -9.28 -13.29
CA LYS A 620 73.16 -9.89 -14.13
C LYS A 620 74.54 -9.88 -13.45
N SER A 621 74.83 -11.06 -12.91
CA SER A 621 76.13 -11.69 -12.59
C SER A 621 76.81 -11.41 -11.24
N PRO A 622 77.64 -12.35 -10.72
CA PRO A 622 77.74 -13.80 -11.01
C PRO A 622 77.70 -14.68 -9.74
N ALA A 623 77.43 -15.97 -9.96
CA ALA A 623 77.86 -17.13 -9.18
C ALA A 623 78.13 -16.95 -7.67
N ASN A 624 77.28 -17.54 -6.82
CA ASN A 624 77.75 -18.48 -5.81
C ASN A 624 76.63 -19.31 -5.15
N SER A 625 76.84 -20.62 -5.23
CA SER A 625 76.52 -21.69 -4.27
C SER A 625 75.21 -21.69 -3.46
N ASN A 626 74.42 -22.73 -3.74
CA ASN A 626 73.65 -23.56 -2.81
C ASN A 626 72.66 -22.88 -1.86
N CYS A 627 71.39 -22.84 -2.28
CA CYS A 627 70.25 -23.03 -1.39
C CYS A 627 69.05 -23.58 -2.20
N THR A 628 68.73 -24.85 -1.95
CA THR A 628 67.49 -25.50 -2.37
C THR A 628 66.32 -24.98 -1.54
N ALA A 629 65.40 -24.25 -2.15
CA ALA A 629 64.07 -24.00 -1.60
C ALA A 629 63.02 -24.21 -2.70
N THR A 630 62.25 -25.28 -2.54
CA THR A 630 61.12 -25.69 -3.37
C THR A 630 59.98 -24.69 -3.21
N VAL A 631 59.62 -23.98 -4.27
CA VAL A 631 58.40 -23.15 -4.33
C VAL A 631 57.27 -24.03 -4.88
N VAL A 632 56.29 -24.33 -4.02
CA VAL A 632 55.02 -24.96 -4.42
C VAL A 632 54.10 -23.85 -4.92
N VAL A 633 53.83 -23.85 -6.23
CA VAL A 633 52.79 -23.03 -6.85
C VAL A 633 51.47 -23.79 -6.73
N VAL A 634 50.54 -23.29 -5.90
CA VAL A 634 49.16 -23.77 -5.89
C VAL A 634 48.40 -23.02 -6.98
N LYS A 635 48.09 -23.72 -8.07
CA LYS A 635 47.13 -23.28 -9.09
C LYS A 635 45.74 -23.73 -8.66
N GLU A 636 44.79 -22.79 -8.60
CA GLU A 636 43.37 -23.05 -8.38
C GLU A 636 42.83 -23.99 -9.46
N GLY A 637 42.19 -25.09 -9.02
CA GLY A 637 41.56 -26.09 -9.86
C GLY A 637 40.15 -26.37 -9.38
N CYS A 638 39.23 -26.45 -10.34
CA CYS A 638 37.82 -26.79 -10.22
C CYS A 638 37.57 -28.07 -9.40
N VAL A 639 36.50 -28.07 -8.61
CA VAL A 639 35.99 -29.24 -7.90
C VAL A 639 34.79 -29.80 -8.68
N GLU A 640 35.00 -30.94 -9.33
CA GLU A 640 33.92 -31.87 -9.69
C GLU A 640 33.62 -32.75 -8.46
N PHE A 641 32.35 -32.85 -8.10
CA PHE A 641 31.85 -33.82 -7.12
C PHE A 641 31.42 -35.11 -7.85
N GLN A 642 31.91 -36.25 -7.36
CA GLN A 642 31.26 -37.55 -7.54
C GLN A 642 30.92 -38.17 -6.17
N PRO A 643 29.87 -39.00 -6.11
CA PRO A 643 29.22 -39.37 -4.85
C PRO A 643 29.77 -40.66 -4.25
N GLU A 644 29.75 -40.73 -2.91
CA GLU A 644 29.50 -41.95 -2.14
C GLU A 644 28.35 -41.69 -1.16
#